data_AF-A0A396J2B4-F1
#
_entry.id   AF-A0A396J2B4-F1
#
_cell.length_a   1.000
_cell.length_b   1.000
_cell.length_c   1.000
_cell.angle_alpha   90.00
_cell.angle_beta   90.00
_cell.angle_gamma   90.00
#
_symmetry.space_group_name_H-M   'P 1'
#
loop_
_entity.id
_entity.type
_entity.pdbx_description
1 polymer ?
#
loop_
_entity_poly.entity_id
_entity_poly.type
_entity_poly.pdbx_seq_one_letter_code
_entity_poly.pdbx_strand_id
1 'polypeptide(L)'
;MRFGFIAINSWRKNCCYSHFERWMTTSKRVQDRSKKKRVHELEAATEKWKITSKIVFLIELLEQEPEIVIPVRSLSHYRKQISLPKPHRISDFLRKTPKLFELYKDRNGVLWCGLTQKAEVLMEEHKRVIEENEDKAAEYVTRLLMMSVDKRVQLDKIAHFRRDFGLPMDFRTHWVHKYPQLFRVVKPSLDDVEFLELVSWNSEWAITEIEKKNKMILEGVTETEHTPGLLSLPFPLKFPANFKRVHSYYGEKIKMFQERTYLSPYADAKGLKPGSLEFDKRAVAVMHELLSFTVEKRLVTDHLTHFRWELVMPQKLMRLLLKHCGIFYVSERGKRFSVFLTEAYEGSELIEKSPLFLWREKLLSLVGYRGRKKKFEADSDSDEEGGDGLRLLQSDSDVEDLNVELEQQDTLEYKDPLLEDDSEMDVRGISYLKNMQFNTSFAEVGSLSKEDLWKKIWEDATYDLASVLSSLAVFVFTFTLYFMSRPRPIYLIDFACYQPDDELKVSREQLIELARKSGKFDEGSLEFQKRIVMSSGIGDETYIPRSVISSSENTATMKEGRAEASMVMFGALDELFEKTGIRPKDVGVLVVNCSIFNPTPSLSAMIINHYKMRGNILSYNLGGMGCSAGIIAVDLARDILQSNPGNYAVVVSTEMVGFNWYQGKERSMLIPNCFFRMGCSAVLLSNRRRDFGRAKYRLEHIVRTHKGADDRSFRCVYQEEDDQKFKGIKISKDLIEIGGEALKTNITTLGPLVLPFSEQLIFFATLVWRNWFGGGKSDKNSPSSNKPYIPNYKLAFEHFCVHAASKTILDELQKNLELSDKNMEASRMTLHRFGNTSSSSIWYELAYMEAKEKVKRGDRVWQLAFGSGFKCNSAVWRSMRRVTKPSSRNPWLDCIDAYPASLN
;
A
#
# COMPACT_ATOMS: atom_id res chain seq x y z
N MET A 1 3.12 -25.75 -65.27
CA MET A 1 4.32 -25.14 -65.89
C MET A 1 4.57 -23.83 -65.14
N ARG A 2 5.61 -23.74 -64.29
CA ARG A 2 7.00 -23.33 -64.64
C ARG A 2 7.03 -21.83 -64.95
N PHE A 3 7.78 -20.93 -64.31
CA PHE A 3 8.94 -20.86 -63.40
C PHE A 3 8.86 -19.45 -62.73
N GLY A 4 9.53 -19.03 -61.66
CA GLY A 4 10.56 -19.49 -60.72
C GLY A 4 10.67 -18.36 -59.67
N PHE A 5 10.70 -18.62 -58.36
CA PHE A 5 11.94 -18.83 -57.60
C PHE A 5 13.15 -18.13 -58.21
N ILE A 6 13.49 -16.94 -57.70
CA ILE A 6 14.84 -16.43 -57.37
C ILE A 6 14.67 -14.94 -56.98
N ALA A 7 15.43 -14.50 -55.96
CA ALA A 7 15.50 -13.14 -55.40
C ALA A 7 14.42 -12.76 -54.36
N ILE A 8 14.58 -13.28 -53.13
CA ILE A 8 14.71 -12.52 -51.86
C ILE A 8 15.24 -13.52 -50.80
N ASN A 9 16.31 -14.27 -51.14
CA ASN A 9 17.03 -15.14 -50.20
C ASN A 9 18.48 -14.69 -49.98
N SER A 10 18.82 -13.44 -50.33
CA SER A 10 20.18 -12.89 -50.23
C SER A 10 20.36 -11.78 -49.17
N TRP A 11 19.38 -11.56 -48.28
CA TRP A 11 19.52 -10.60 -47.18
C TRP A 11 19.16 -11.20 -45.81
N ARG A 12 19.31 -12.52 -45.67
CA ARG A 12 19.09 -13.28 -44.41
C ARG A 12 20.32 -14.01 -43.87
N LYS A 13 21.52 -13.62 -44.30
CA LYS A 13 22.79 -14.07 -43.72
C LYS A 13 23.71 -12.87 -43.55
N ASN A 14 23.47 -12.11 -42.47
CA ASN A 14 24.45 -11.31 -41.72
C ASN A 14 23.69 -10.40 -40.74
N CYS A 15 23.15 -11.02 -39.69
CA CYS A 15 22.82 -10.36 -38.43
C CYS A 15 22.67 -11.46 -37.38
N CYS A 16 23.79 -11.90 -36.81
CA CYS A 16 23.81 -12.54 -35.51
C CYS A 16 23.33 -11.52 -34.48
N TYR A 17 22.03 -11.44 -34.25
CA TYR A 17 21.51 -10.82 -33.03
C TYR A 17 21.33 -11.91 -31.99
N SER A 18 22.24 -11.90 -31.01
CA SER A 18 22.13 -12.62 -29.76
C SER A 18 20.76 -12.33 -29.13
N HIS A 19 19.91 -13.36 -29.05
CA HIS A 19 18.73 -13.36 -28.20
C HIS A 19 19.18 -13.27 -26.73
N PHE A 20 19.18 -12.07 -26.17
CA PHE A 20 19.21 -11.89 -24.72
C PHE A 20 17.76 -11.99 -24.22
N GLU A 21 17.46 -13.09 -23.52
CA GLU A 21 16.26 -13.26 -22.73
C GLU A 21 16.17 -12.15 -21.68
N ARG A 22 15.05 -11.42 -21.67
CA ARG A 22 14.82 -10.36 -20.70
C ARG A 22 14.22 -10.98 -19.42
N TRP A 23 15.08 -11.39 -18.49
CA TRP A 23 14.67 -11.66 -17.11
C TRP A 23 14.14 -10.36 -16.50
N MET A 24 12.84 -10.28 -16.21
CA MET A 24 12.30 -9.23 -15.35
C MET A 24 12.79 -9.49 -13.94
N THR A 25 13.73 -8.67 -13.48
CA THR A 25 14.24 -8.72 -12.11
C THR A 25 13.10 -8.46 -11.12
N THR A 26 12.82 -9.45 -10.28
CA THR A 26 11.89 -9.33 -9.16
C THR A 26 12.38 -8.19 -8.25
N SER A 27 11.75 -7.03 -8.31
CA SER A 27 12.09 -5.91 -7.44
C SER A 27 11.68 -6.25 -6.01
N LYS A 28 12.55 -6.95 -5.26
CA LYS A 28 12.47 -7.03 -3.79
C LYS A 28 12.21 -5.64 -3.21
N ARG A 29 11.29 -5.52 -2.25
CA ARG A 29 10.94 -4.22 -1.65
C ARG A 29 12.21 -3.57 -1.10
N VAL A 30 12.28 -2.23 -1.12
CA VAL A 30 13.40 -1.45 -0.54
C VAL A 30 13.75 -1.93 0.87
N GLN A 31 12.73 -2.33 1.64
CA GLN A 31 12.88 -2.90 2.97
C GLN A 31 13.65 -4.23 2.99
N ASP A 32 13.38 -5.13 2.04
CA ASP A 32 14.08 -6.42 1.95
C ASP A 32 15.55 -6.24 1.56
N ARG A 33 15.86 -5.17 0.82
CA ARG A 33 17.25 -4.80 0.44
C ARG A 33 18.01 -4.12 1.58
N SER A 34 17.33 -3.38 2.45
CA SER A 34 17.94 -2.72 3.60
C SER A 34 18.12 -3.68 4.80
N LYS A 35 17.19 -4.61 5.03
CA LYS A 35 17.28 -5.63 6.10
C LYS A 35 18.61 -6.40 6.13
N LYS A 36 19.16 -6.72 4.95
CA LYS A 36 20.44 -7.45 4.83
C LYS A 36 21.68 -6.59 5.14
N LYS A 37 21.53 -5.27 5.28
CA LYS A 37 22.62 -4.28 5.44
C LYS A 37 22.63 -3.57 6.80
N ARG A 38 21.89 -4.08 7.78
CA ARG A 38 21.68 -3.43 9.08
C ARG A 38 22.99 -3.24 9.87
N VAL A 39 23.15 -2.04 10.44
CA VAL A 39 24.25 -1.67 11.34
C VAL A 39 23.66 -1.35 12.70
N HIS A 40 23.79 -2.28 13.65
CA HIS A 40 23.16 -2.18 14.97
C HIS A 40 23.52 -0.89 15.73
N GLU A 41 24.74 -0.39 15.55
CA GLU A 41 25.24 0.80 16.24
C GLU A 41 24.59 2.10 15.73
N LEU A 42 24.39 2.22 14.42
CA LEU A 42 23.67 3.35 13.81
C LEU A 42 22.16 3.27 14.06
N GLU A 43 21.61 2.07 14.24
CA GLU A 43 20.24 1.91 14.73
C GLU A 43 20.09 2.41 16.18
N ALA A 44 21.09 2.21 17.04
CA ALA A 44 21.09 2.76 18.38
C ALA A 44 21.17 4.29 18.37
N ALA A 45 21.99 4.88 17.48
CA ALA A 45 22.02 6.33 17.28
C ALA A 45 20.66 6.88 16.82
N THR A 46 19.95 6.15 15.96
CA THR A 46 18.59 6.51 15.51
C THR A 46 17.58 6.53 16.67
N GLU A 47 17.65 5.59 17.60
CA GLU A 47 16.78 5.58 18.78
C GLU A 47 17.08 6.73 19.75
N LYS A 48 18.37 7.04 19.99
CA LYS A 48 18.78 8.22 20.78
C LYS A 48 18.18 9.49 20.19
N TRP A 49 18.33 9.69 18.88
CA TRP A 49 17.79 10.86 18.17
C TRP A 49 16.26 11.00 18.30
N LYS A 50 15.49 9.91 18.21
CA LYS A 50 14.03 9.95 18.33
C LYS A 50 13.59 10.47 19.70
N ILE A 51 14.30 10.09 20.75
CA ILE A 51 14.00 10.52 22.11
C ILE A 51 14.32 12.02 22.23
N THR A 52 15.54 12.42 21.86
CA THR A 52 15.98 13.81 21.88
C THR A 52 15.05 14.72 21.08
N SER A 53 14.65 14.32 19.87
CA SER A 53 13.75 15.11 19.02
C SER A 53 12.37 15.33 19.62
N LYS A 54 11.83 14.36 20.38
CA LYS A 54 10.55 14.51 21.08
C LYS A 54 10.66 15.49 22.24
N ILE A 55 11.76 15.43 22.97
CA ILE A 55 12.04 16.31 24.12
C ILE A 55 12.22 17.74 23.63
N VAL A 56 13.09 17.96 22.62
CA VAL A 56 13.32 19.28 22.02
C VAL A 56 12.00 19.89 21.51
N PHE A 57 11.16 19.09 20.85
CA PHE A 57 9.84 19.57 20.41
C PHE A 57 8.96 20.02 21.59
N LEU A 58 8.94 19.26 22.69
CA LEU A 58 8.13 19.61 23.87
C LEU A 58 8.65 20.85 24.58
N ILE A 59 9.97 21.02 24.66
CA ILE A 59 10.56 22.18 25.31
C ILE A 59 10.31 23.45 24.47
N GLU A 60 10.53 23.38 23.14
CA GLU A 60 10.21 24.49 22.24
C GLU A 60 8.72 24.88 22.28
N LEU A 61 7.82 23.92 22.53
CA LEU A 61 6.38 24.19 22.68
C LEU A 61 6.07 24.91 24.00
N LEU A 62 6.71 24.50 25.09
CA LEU A 62 6.54 25.15 26.41
C LEU A 62 7.07 26.59 26.39
N GLU A 63 8.14 26.84 25.65
CA GLU A 63 8.72 28.18 25.50
C GLU A 63 7.77 29.19 24.83
N GLN A 64 6.86 28.73 23.98
CA GLN A 64 5.86 29.60 23.35
C GLN A 64 4.72 30.00 24.30
N GLU A 65 4.64 29.39 25.48
CA GLU A 65 3.60 29.68 26.48
C GLU A 65 4.10 30.73 27.49
N PRO A 66 3.27 31.71 27.90
CA PRO A 66 3.68 32.88 28.68
C PRO A 66 4.20 32.56 30.09
N GLU A 67 3.84 31.40 30.64
CA GLU A 67 4.28 30.93 31.96
C GLU A 67 5.18 29.66 31.88
N ILE A 68 5.62 29.26 30.67
CA ILE A 68 6.43 28.05 30.42
C ILE A 68 5.73 26.77 30.95
N VAL A 69 4.41 26.80 30.96
CA VAL A 69 3.56 25.71 31.46
C VAL A 69 2.36 25.49 30.57
N ILE A 70 1.95 24.23 30.43
CA ILE A 70 0.83 23.86 29.57
C ILE A 70 0.01 22.71 30.18
N PRO A 71 -1.32 22.69 30.02
CA PRO A 71 -2.12 21.54 30.44
C PRO A 71 -1.75 20.28 29.65
N VAL A 72 -1.58 19.14 30.34
CA VAL A 72 -1.26 17.86 29.69
C VAL A 72 -2.35 17.43 28.69
N ARG A 73 -3.59 17.88 28.91
CA ARG A 73 -4.69 17.71 27.95
C ARG A 73 -4.43 18.43 26.63
N SER A 74 -3.85 19.63 26.66
CA SER A 74 -3.49 20.39 25.45
C SER A 74 -2.37 19.71 24.68
N LEU A 75 -1.37 19.14 25.38
CA LEU A 75 -0.29 18.34 24.77
C LEU A 75 -0.82 17.13 23.97
N SER A 76 -2.00 16.60 24.31
CA SER A 76 -2.61 15.48 23.58
C SER A 76 -2.93 15.77 22.10
N HIS A 77 -3.15 17.05 21.74
CA HIS A 77 -3.36 17.47 20.35
C HIS A 77 -2.09 17.30 19.50
N TYR A 78 -0.91 17.47 20.11
CA TYR A 78 0.39 17.35 19.46
C TYR A 78 0.93 15.91 19.42
N ARG A 79 0.15 14.92 19.89
CA ARG A 79 0.54 13.49 19.93
C ARG A 79 0.98 12.92 18.57
N LYS A 80 0.33 13.34 17.49
CA LYS A 80 0.69 12.93 16.12
C LYS A 80 2.07 13.48 15.71
N GLN A 81 2.38 14.72 16.09
CA GLN A 81 3.64 15.40 15.79
C GLN A 81 4.81 14.83 16.61
N ILE A 82 4.59 14.53 17.89
CA ILE A 82 5.58 13.90 18.80
C ILE A 82 5.76 12.39 18.49
N SER A 83 5.03 11.83 17.51
CA SER A 83 5.11 10.42 17.10
C SER A 83 4.94 9.43 18.26
N LEU A 84 3.94 9.65 19.11
CA LEU A 84 3.54 8.75 20.20
C LEU A 84 2.24 7.98 19.82
N PRO A 85 2.32 6.75 19.26
CA PRO A 85 1.14 5.98 18.86
C PRO A 85 0.28 5.56 20.08
N LYS A 86 -0.98 5.21 19.84
CA LYS A 86 -1.83 4.56 20.86
C LYS A 86 -1.31 3.14 21.10
N PRO A 87 -1.13 2.70 22.37
CA PRO A 87 -1.76 3.20 23.60
C PRO A 87 -0.95 4.24 24.42
N HIS A 88 0.35 4.46 24.17
CA HIS A 88 1.24 5.25 25.06
C HIS A 88 0.77 6.69 25.35
N ARG A 89 0.47 7.03 26.62
CA ARG A 89 0.01 8.37 26.99
C ARG A 89 1.20 9.34 27.10
N ILE A 90 0.99 10.61 26.77
CA ILE A 90 2.01 11.67 26.93
C ILE A 90 2.39 11.83 28.40
N SER A 91 1.44 11.67 29.31
CA SER A 91 1.70 11.64 30.76
C SER A 91 2.76 10.62 31.15
N ASP A 92 2.78 9.45 30.50
CA ASP A 92 3.68 8.35 30.82
C ASP A 92 5.09 8.63 30.27
N PHE A 93 5.16 9.35 29.15
CA PHE A 93 6.43 9.84 28.61
C PHE A 93 7.04 10.92 29.51
N LEU A 94 6.26 11.92 29.92
CA LEU A 94 6.71 13.02 30.79
C LEU A 94 7.20 12.49 32.15
N ARG A 95 6.50 11.51 32.73
CA ARG A 95 6.91 10.84 33.98
C ARG A 95 8.25 10.09 33.88
N LYS A 96 8.66 9.67 32.68
CA LYS A 96 9.95 8.99 32.45
C LYS A 96 11.13 9.96 32.35
N THR A 97 10.87 11.26 32.31
CA THR A 97 11.87 12.33 32.21
C THR A 97 11.69 13.38 33.32
N PRO A 98 11.72 12.98 34.61
CA PRO A 98 11.45 13.88 35.73
C PRO A 98 12.54 14.94 35.95
N LYS A 99 13.75 14.73 35.39
CA LYS A 99 14.85 15.71 35.44
C LYS A 99 14.67 16.87 34.45
N LEU A 100 13.68 16.78 33.55
CA LEU A 100 13.43 17.78 32.51
C LEU A 100 12.06 18.44 32.67
N PHE A 101 11.02 17.64 32.95
CA PHE A 101 9.64 18.12 33.06
C PHE A 101 9.08 17.89 34.46
N GLU A 102 8.39 18.90 34.98
CA GLU A 102 7.64 18.83 36.24
C GLU A 102 6.15 18.71 35.95
N LEU A 103 5.47 17.82 36.69
CA LEU A 103 4.03 17.64 36.58
C LEU A 103 3.37 18.07 37.88
N TYR A 104 2.50 19.07 37.81
CA TYR A 104 1.76 19.58 38.96
C TYR A 104 0.25 19.53 38.71
N LYS A 105 -0.53 19.43 39.78
CA LYS A 105 -2.00 19.44 39.73
C LYS A 105 -2.50 20.76 40.31
N ASP A 106 -3.37 21.44 39.58
CA ASP A 106 -4.06 22.63 40.08
C ASP A 106 -5.18 22.24 41.08
N ARG A 107 -5.70 23.23 41.83
CA ARG A 107 -6.83 23.12 42.77
C ARG A 107 -8.07 22.47 42.15
N ASN A 108 -8.24 22.60 40.83
CA ASN A 108 -9.32 21.99 40.05
C ASN A 108 -9.02 20.55 39.58
N GLY A 109 -7.89 19.95 39.99
CA GLY A 109 -7.49 18.58 39.61
C GLY A 109 -6.91 18.43 38.20
N VAL A 110 -6.70 19.54 37.47
CA VAL A 110 -6.10 19.55 36.13
C VAL A 110 -4.59 19.31 36.24
N LEU A 111 -4.05 18.40 35.42
CA LEU A 111 -2.63 18.09 35.35
C LEU A 111 -1.91 19.02 34.36
N TRP A 112 -0.92 19.74 34.84
CA TRP A 112 -0.07 20.67 34.10
C TRP A 112 1.36 20.13 33.97
N CYS A 113 2.07 20.60 32.95
CA CYS A 113 3.45 20.27 32.68
C CYS A 113 4.26 21.57 32.56
N GLY A 114 5.37 21.67 33.29
CA GLY A 114 6.35 22.75 33.21
C GLY A 114 7.77 22.22 33.03
N LEU A 115 8.74 23.12 32.85
CA LEU A 115 10.16 22.79 32.85
C LEU A 115 10.71 22.79 34.28
N THR A 116 11.67 21.90 34.54
CA THR A 116 12.51 21.97 35.74
C THR A 116 13.52 23.11 35.62
N GLN A 117 14.04 23.63 36.73
CA GLN A 117 15.15 24.60 36.73
C GLN A 117 16.38 24.12 35.94
N LYS A 118 16.66 22.80 35.96
CA LYS A 118 17.76 22.20 35.17
C LYS A 118 17.48 22.24 33.67
N ALA A 119 16.22 22.06 33.25
CA ALA A 119 15.83 22.16 31.86
C ALA A 119 15.85 23.61 31.36
N GLU A 120 15.47 24.58 32.19
CA GLU A 120 15.55 26.00 31.87
C GLU A 120 17.00 26.44 31.62
N VAL A 121 17.93 26.09 32.51
CA VAL A 121 19.37 26.38 32.32
C VAL A 121 19.90 25.73 31.03
N LEU A 122 19.49 24.49 30.76
CA LEU A 122 19.89 23.79 29.55
C LEU A 122 19.28 24.43 28.29
N MET A 123 18.11 25.04 28.39
CA MET A 123 17.51 25.78 27.28
C MET A 123 18.19 27.10 27.00
N GLU A 124 18.61 27.82 28.04
CA GLU A 124 19.39 29.04 27.86
C GLU A 124 20.74 28.71 27.20
N GLU A 125 21.37 27.60 27.61
CA GLU A 125 22.56 27.07 26.93
C GLU A 125 22.27 26.74 25.45
N HIS A 126 21.11 26.18 25.13
CA HIS A 126 20.72 25.87 23.74
C HIS A 126 20.64 27.13 22.87
N LYS A 127 19.99 28.18 23.37
CA LYS A 127 19.87 29.47 22.68
C LYS A 127 21.24 30.07 22.40
N ARG A 128 22.07 30.16 23.43
CA ARG A 128 23.44 30.66 23.31
C ARG A 128 24.25 29.86 22.28
N VAL A 129 24.14 28.53 22.29
CA VAL A 129 24.83 27.66 21.32
C VAL A 129 24.31 27.85 19.89
N ILE A 130 23.01 28.16 19.70
CA ILE A 130 22.48 28.49 18.38
C ILE A 130 23.03 29.85 17.93
N GLU A 131 22.98 30.87 18.78
CA GLU A 131 23.49 32.23 18.52
C GLU A 131 24.97 32.23 18.16
N GLU A 132 25.81 31.55 18.94
CA GLU A 132 27.26 31.41 18.70
C GLU A 132 27.57 30.69 17.37
N ASN A 133 26.65 29.87 16.84
CA ASN A 133 26.84 29.11 15.60
C ASN A 133 26.02 29.64 14.41
N GLU A 134 25.37 30.81 14.52
CA GLU A 134 24.51 31.36 13.46
C GLU A 134 25.30 31.58 12.16
N ASP A 135 26.53 32.06 12.25
CA ASP A 135 27.37 32.33 11.07
C ASP A 135 27.69 31.05 10.29
N LYS A 136 27.90 29.94 11.01
CA LYS A 136 28.13 28.64 10.37
C LYS A 136 26.86 28.10 9.71
N ALA A 137 25.71 28.32 10.34
CA ALA A 137 24.42 27.98 9.75
C ALA A 137 24.13 28.83 8.49
N ALA A 138 24.50 30.11 8.50
CA ALA A 138 24.42 31.00 7.35
C ALA A 138 25.34 30.55 6.21
N GLU A 139 26.56 30.10 6.50
CA GLU A 139 27.47 29.47 5.52
C GLU A 139 26.79 28.25 4.87
N TYR A 140 26.23 27.33 5.65
CA TYR A 140 25.59 26.11 5.12
C TYR A 140 24.34 26.40 4.28
N VAL A 141 23.51 27.35 4.70
CA VAL A 141 22.36 27.79 3.89
C VAL A 141 22.82 28.42 2.59
N THR A 142 23.85 29.26 2.62
CA THR A 142 24.44 29.88 1.42
C THR A 142 25.00 28.81 0.48
N ARG A 143 25.74 27.83 1.00
CA ARG A 143 26.29 26.70 0.24
C ARG A 143 25.19 25.81 -0.37
N LEU A 144 24.08 25.61 0.34
CA LEU A 144 22.89 24.93 -0.21
C LEU A 144 22.32 25.70 -1.42
N LEU A 145 22.20 27.02 -1.32
CA LEU A 145 21.77 27.87 -2.44
C LEU A 145 22.78 27.83 -3.60
N MET A 146 24.09 27.85 -3.31
CA MET A 146 25.14 27.72 -4.32
C MET A 146 25.08 26.39 -5.08
N MET A 147 24.74 25.28 -4.42
CA MET A 147 24.53 23.98 -5.09
C MET A 147 23.25 23.91 -5.92
N SER A 148 22.28 24.80 -5.66
CA SER A 148 21.02 24.80 -6.39
C SER A 148 21.18 25.33 -7.82
N VAL A 149 20.40 24.78 -8.77
CA VAL A 149 20.48 25.13 -10.20
C VAL A 149 20.13 26.59 -10.47
N ASP A 150 19.07 27.08 -9.82
CA ASP A 150 18.56 28.44 -10.00
C ASP A 150 19.09 29.41 -8.94
N LYS A 151 20.03 28.97 -8.08
CA LYS A 151 20.54 29.75 -6.93
C LYS A 151 19.43 30.23 -5.98
N ARG A 152 18.31 29.52 -5.97
CA ARG A 152 17.14 29.81 -5.16
C ARG A 152 16.48 28.52 -4.68
N VAL A 153 15.93 28.55 -3.48
CA VAL A 153 15.25 27.42 -2.85
C VAL A 153 14.00 27.93 -2.12
N GLN A 154 12.89 27.19 -2.18
CA GLN A 154 11.68 27.54 -1.43
C GLN A 154 11.94 27.59 0.07
N LEU A 155 11.48 28.66 0.72
CA LEU A 155 11.73 28.89 2.14
C LEU A 155 11.13 27.79 3.02
N ASP A 156 9.93 27.32 2.65
CA ASP A 156 9.23 26.21 3.32
C ASP A 156 10.02 24.90 3.31
N LYS A 157 10.75 24.63 2.23
CA LYS A 157 11.56 23.41 2.14
C LYS A 157 12.64 23.44 3.21
N ILE A 158 13.37 24.55 3.36
CA ILE A 158 14.44 24.71 4.36
C ILE A 158 13.86 24.64 5.79
N ALA A 159 12.72 25.28 6.03
CA ALA A 159 12.08 25.28 7.34
C ALA A 159 11.72 23.87 7.85
N HIS A 160 11.39 22.92 6.96
CA HIS A 160 11.02 21.55 7.34
C HIS A 160 12.14 20.75 8.03
N PHE A 161 13.41 21.12 7.85
CA PHE A 161 14.56 20.48 8.50
C PHE A 161 15.45 21.47 9.25
N ARG A 162 14.88 22.60 9.70
CA ARG A 162 15.59 23.62 10.49
C ARG A 162 16.43 23.04 11.63
N ARG A 163 15.89 22.03 12.34
CA ARG A 163 16.56 21.36 13.47
C ARG A 163 17.75 20.49 13.04
N ASP A 164 17.73 19.97 11.81
CA ASP A 164 18.84 19.19 11.27
C ASP A 164 20.00 20.11 10.83
N PHE A 165 19.71 21.37 10.45
CA PHE A 165 20.70 22.40 10.10
C PHE A 165 21.13 23.30 11.26
N GLY A 166 20.48 23.20 12.42
CA GLY A 166 20.76 24.05 13.59
C GLY A 166 20.18 25.47 13.49
N LEU A 167 19.15 25.67 12.68
CA LEU A 167 18.49 26.95 12.50
C LEU A 167 17.48 27.26 13.62
N PRO A 168 17.34 28.53 14.04
CA PRO A 168 16.45 28.92 15.14
C PRO A 168 14.96 28.83 14.76
N MET A 169 14.07 28.99 15.75
CA MET A 169 12.62 28.88 15.56
C MET A 169 12.06 30.01 14.69
N ASP A 170 12.60 31.22 14.85
CA ASP A 170 12.26 32.44 14.11
C ASP A 170 12.93 32.50 12.73
N PHE A 171 13.44 31.37 12.24
CA PHE A 171 14.12 31.25 10.95
C PHE A 171 13.38 32.00 9.83
N ARG A 172 12.07 31.80 9.72
CA ARG A 172 11.24 32.35 8.63
C ARG A 172 11.02 33.87 8.73
N THR A 173 11.04 34.44 9.93
CA THR A 173 10.57 35.81 10.18
C THR A 173 11.70 36.79 10.42
N HIS A 174 12.75 36.39 11.16
CA HIS A 174 13.84 37.30 11.53
C HIS A 174 15.19 36.83 10.99
N TRP A 175 15.56 35.57 11.21
CA TRP A 175 16.90 35.07 10.88
C TRP A 175 17.25 35.19 9.39
N VAL A 176 16.31 34.90 8.48
CA VAL A 176 16.50 35.00 7.03
C VAL A 176 16.83 36.41 6.54
N HIS A 177 16.55 37.44 7.35
CA HIS A 177 16.85 38.84 7.04
C HIS A 177 18.13 39.35 7.72
N LYS A 178 18.79 38.56 8.59
CA LYS A 178 20.04 38.95 9.28
C LYS A 178 21.25 39.01 8.33
N TYR A 179 21.22 38.25 7.23
CA TYR A 179 22.37 38.10 6.31
C TYR A 179 22.05 38.56 4.88
N PRO A 180 21.59 39.81 4.67
CA PRO A 180 21.16 40.31 3.35
C PRO A 180 22.28 40.33 2.31
N GLN A 181 23.55 40.35 2.74
CA GLN A 181 24.73 40.26 1.89
C GLN A 181 24.94 38.86 1.27
N LEU A 182 24.38 37.82 1.90
CA LEU A 182 24.54 36.42 1.46
C LEU A 182 23.32 35.96 0.66
N PHE A 183 22.12 36.20 1.17
CA PHE A 183 20.86 35.78 0.56
C PHE A 183 19.70 36.70 0.92
N ARG A 184 18.64 36.68 0.11
CA ARG A 184 17.43 37.49 0.33
C ARG A 184 16.15 36.70 0.04
N VAL A 185 15.06 37.12 0.66
CA VAL A 185 13.73 36.55 0.41
C VAL A 185 13.09 37.24 -0.80
N VAL A 186 12.63 36.46 -1.78
CA VAL A 186 11.97 36.94 -3.01
C VAL A 186 10.61 36.27 -3.21
N LYS A 187 9.65 37.02 -3.76
CA LYS A 187 8.31 36.55 -4.13
C LYS A 187 8.08 36.74 -5.64
N PRO A 188 8.30 35.73 -6.49
CA PRO A 188 8.30 35.88 -7.95
C PRO A 188 6.90 35.96 -8.60
N SER A 189 5.82 35.59 -7.91
CA SER A 189 4.47 35.45 -8.48
C SER A 189 3.36 35.85 -7.50
N LEU A 190 2.15 36.06 -8.03
CA LEU A 190 0.89 36.35 -7.29
C LEU A 190 0.43 35.22 -6.35
N ASP A 191 1.09 34.06 -6.36
CA ASP A 191 0.73 32.85 -5.61
C ASP A 191 1.31 32.78 -4.18
N ASP A 192 1.81 33.89 -3.62
CA ASP A 192 2.30 34.01 -2.22
C ASP A 192 3.47 33.09 -1.80
N VAL A 193 4.15 32.39 -2.73
CA VAL A 193 5.26 31.48 -2.41
C VAL A 193 6.59 32.23 -2.24
N GLU A 194 7.22 32.06 -1.08
CA GLU A 194 8.49 32.69 -0.71
C GLU A 194 9.71 31.82 -1.05
N PHE A 195 10.71 32.43 -1.70
CA PHE A 195 11.98 31.80 -2.03
C PHE A 195 13.13 32.52 -1.36
N LEU A 196 14.14 31.77 -0.95
CA LEU A 196 15.44 32.31 -0.54
C LEU A 196 16.36 32.27 -1.76
N GLU A 197 16.88 33.42 -2.17
CA GLU A 197 17.74 33.61 -3.34
C GLU A 197 19.15 34.04 -2.91
N LEU A 198 20.18 33.45 -3.54
CA LEU A 198 21.58 33.81 -3.34
C LEU A 198 21.85 35.22 -3.86
N VAL A 199 22.45 36.08 -3.03
CA VAL A 199 22.80 37.46 -3.40
C VAL A 199 24.24 37.56 -3.90
N SER A 200 25.18 36.93 -3.19
CA SER A 200 26.60 36.97 -3.52
C SER A 200 27.19 35.57 -3.60
N TRP A 201 28.03 35.34 -4.61
CA TRP A 201 28.77 34.09 -4.77
C TRP A 201 30.12 34.19 -4.06
N ASN A 202 30.35 33.37 -3.03
CA ASN A 202 31.65 33.26 -2.38
C ASN A 202 32.42 32.04 -2.91
N SER A 203 33.48 32.27 -3.69
CA SER A 203 34.32 31.21 -4.26
C SER A 203 35.06 30.37 -3.21
N GLU A 204 35.38 30.94 -2.04
CA GLU A 204 36.03 30.20 -0.95
C GLU A 204 35.11 29.13 -0.35
N TRP A 205 33.79 29.34 -0.41
CA TRP A 205 32.78 28.40 0.08
C TRP A 205 32.37 27.36 -0.96
N ALA A 206 32.83 27.49 -2.20
CA ALA A 206 32.55 26.58 -3.30
C ALA A 206 33.48 25.33 -3.32
N ILE A 207 33.97 24.93 -2.14
CA ILE A 207 34.85 23.79 -1.92
C ILE A 207 34.10 22.77 -1.05
N THR A 208 33.96 21.54 -1.54
CA THR A 208 33.24 20.48 -0.79
C THR A 208 33.95 20.07 0.49
N GLU A 209 33.23 19.50 1.46
CA GLU A 209 33.84 19.03 2.71
C GLU A 209 34.86 17.90 2.47
N ILE A 210 34.66 17.08 1.43
CA ILE A 210 35.63 16.07 1.00
C ILE A 210 36.89 16.74 0.44
N GLU A 211 36.74 17.78 -0.39
CA GLU A 211 37.88 18.54 -0.92
C GLU A 211 38.68 19.18 0.22
N LYS A 212 38.00 19.76 1.22
CA LYS A 212 38.67 20.35 2.40
C LYS A 212 39.46 19.30 3.19
N LYS A 213 38.86 18.14 3.48
CA LYS A 213 39.52 17.04 4.19
C LYS A 213 40.75 16.53 3.42
N ASN A 214 40.66 16.40 2.10
CA ASN A 214 41.79 15.95 1.28
C ASN A 214 42.88 17.02 1.10
N LYS A 215 42.51 18.31 1.00
CA LYS A 215 43.47 19.43 0.97
C LYS A 215 44.26 19.58 2.28
N MET A 216 43.66 19.25 3.43
CA MET A 216 44.38 19.24 4.71
C MET A 216 45.36 18.06 4.84
N ILE A 217 45.26 17.02 3.99
CA ILE A 217 46.14 15.84 4.00
C ILE A 217 47.33 15.99 3.03
N LEU A 218 47.17 16.78 1.96
CA LEU A 218 48.27 17.18 1.06
C LEU A 218 48.77 18.58 1.44
N GLU A 219 49.84 18.66 2.23
CA GLU A 219 50.46 19.95 2.56
C GLU A 219 50.93 20.70 1.30
N GLY A 220 50.50 21.97 1.21
CA GLY A 220 51.22 23.06 0.55
C GLY A 220 51.07 23.20 -0.97
N VAL A 221 50.01 23.86 -1.45
CA VAL A 221 50.04 24.62 -2.72
C VAL A 221 49.17 25.88 -2.65
N THR A 222 49.81 26.97 -3.08
CA THR A 222 49.41 28.38 -3.28
C THR A 222 47.92 28.72 -3.51
N GLU A 223 47.51 29.80 -2.84
CA GLU A 223 46.30 30.61 -3.09
C GLU A 223 46.17 30.96 -4.57
N THR A 224 45.36 30.18 -5.29
CA THR A 224 44.78 30.55 -6.57
C THR A 224 43.28 30.36 -6.42
N GLU A 225 42.50 31.30 -6.97
CA GLU A 225 41.03 31.28 -6.91
C GLU A 225 40.51 29.90 -7.32
N HIS A 226 39.87 29.19 -6.39
CA HIS A 226 39.30 27.88 -6.67
C HIS A 226 38.10 28.05 -7.59
N THR A 227 38.17 27.42 -8.76
CA THR A 227 37.05 27.34 -9.70
C THR A 227 36.39 25.96 -9.58
N PRO A 228 35.10 25.89 -9.23
CA PRO A 228 34.38 24.62 -9.16
C PRO A 228 34.37 23.92 -10.53
N GLY A 229 35.03 22.76 -10.60
CA GLY A 229 35.25 22.05 -11.86
C GLY A 229 34.99 20.55 -11.75
N LEU A 230 35.68 19.79 -12.60
CA LEU A 230 35.64 18.33 -12.62
C LEU A 230 36.53 17.79 -11.49
N LEU A 231 35.93 16.99 -10.59
CA LEU A 231 36.59 16.35 -9.46
C LEU A 231 36.80 14.86 -9.71
N SER A 232 37.83 14.28 -9.09
CA SER A 232 38.10 12.84 -9.12
C SER A 232 38.43 12.30 -7.73
N LEU A 233 37.72 12.79 -6.71
CA LEU A 233 38.01 12.43 -5.33
C LEU A 233 37.29 11.13 -4.92
N PRO A 234 37.97 10.25 -4.15
CA PRO A 234 37.33 9.09 -3.57
C PRO A 234 36.54 9.47 -2.31
N PHE A 235 35.45 8.77 -2.07
CA PHE A 235 34.67 8.84 -0.83
C PHE A 235 35.22 7.85 0.20
N PRO A 236 35.36 8.25 1.47
CA PRO A 236 35.65 7.33 2.56
C PRO A 236 34.62 6.19 2.63
N LEU A 237 35.09 4.95 2.80
CA LEU A 237 34.25 3.76 2.82
C LEU A 237 34.32 3.07 4.18
N LYS A 238 33.18 2.94 4.84
CA LYS A 238 33.02 2.14 6.07
C LYS A 238 31.90 1.14 5.89
N PHE A 239 32.25 -0.14 5.87
CA PHE A 239 31.30 -1.23 5.64
C PHE A 239 30.85 -1.89 6.95
N PRO A 240 29.61 -2.40 7.03
CA PRO A 240 29.15 -3.22 8.16
C PRO A 240 30.03 -4.46 8.39
N ALA A 241 30.13 -4.96 9.62
CA ALA A 241 30.94 -6.15 9.95
C ALA A 241 30.58 -7.39 9.11
N ASN A 242 29.29 -7.57 8.80
CA ASN A 242 28.77 -8.68 7.99
C ASN A 242 29.05 -8.51 6.47
N PHE A 243 29.61 -7.38 6.05
CA PHE A 243 29.82 -7.00 4.65
C PHE A 243 31.26 -7.24 4.16
N LYS A 244 32.17 -7.76 5.00
CA LYS A 244 33.58 -8.02 4.63
C LYS A 244 33.74 -8.94 3.40
N ARG A 245 32.78 -9.84 3.12
CA ARG A 245 32.77 -10.71 1.92
C ARG A 245 32.48 -9.99 0.59
N VAL A 246 31.91 -8.78 0.61
CA VAL A 246 31.56 -8.02 -0.61
C VAL A 246 32.80 -7.35 -1.22
N HIS A 247 33.78 -6.97 -0.40
CA HIS A 247 35.00 -6.34 -0.88
C HIS A 247 35.84 -7.29 -1.75
N SER A 248 35.76 -8.61 -1.53
CA SER A 248 36.48 -9.59 -2.38
C SER A 248 35.79 -9.87 -3.72
N TYR A 249 34.49 -9.59 -3.84
CA TYR A 249 33.69 -9.93 -5.04
C TYR A 249 33.34 -8.70 -5.91
N TYR A 250 33.30 -7.49 -5.31
CA TYR A 250 32.92 -6.24 -5.99
C TYR A 250 34.00 -5.15 -5.91
N GLY A 251 35.21 -5.50 -5.45
CA GLY A 251 36.32 -4.55 -5.28
C GLY A 251 36.62 -3.74 -6.54
N GLU A 252 36.58 -4.36 -7.73
CA GLU A 252 36.81 -3.67 -9.01
C GLU A 252 35.72 -2.65 -9.34
N LYS A 253 34.43 -2.98 -9.18
CA LYS A 253 33.32 -2.04 -9.44
C LYS A 253 33.34 -0.85 -8.47
N ILE A 254 33.74 -1.08 -7.22
CA ILE A 254 33.91 -0.01 -6.21
C ILE A 254 35.11 0.86 -6.59
N LYS A 255 36.24 0.27 -6.97
CA LYS A 255 37.45 0.98 -7.42
C LYS A 255 37.15 1.87 -8.64
N MET A 256 36.48 1.32 -9.66
CA MET A 256 36.04 2.09 -10.84
C MET A 256 35.10 3.26 -10.49
N PHE A 257 34.24 3.10 -9.48
CA PHE A 257 33.40 4.21 -9.00
C PHE A 257 34.24 5.27 -8.27
N GLN A 258 35.20 4.86 -7.44
CA GLN A 258 36.05 5.78 -6.68
C GLN A 258 36.98 6.61 -7.58
N GLU A 259 37.53 6.01 -8.65
CA GLU A 259 38.44 6.67 -9.60
C GLU A 259 37.73 7.56 -10.63
N ARG A 260 36.41 7.47 -10.76
CA ARG A 260 35.65 8.20 -11.80
C ARG A 260 35.63 9.71 -11.58
N THR A 261 35.71 10.49 -12.64
CA THR A 261 35.52 11.94 -12.58
C THR A 261 34.03 12.32 -12.47
N TYR A 262 33.74 13.41 -11.76
CA TYR A 262 32.38 13.93 -11.61
C TYR A 262 32.42 15.45 -11.43
N LEU A 263 31.34 16.12 -11.82
CA LEU A 263 31.23 17.56 -11.68
C LEU A 263 31.04 17.95 -10.21
N SER A 264 31.75 18.98 -9.72
CA SER A 264 31.60 19.50 -8.36
C SER A 264 30.12 19.83 -8.04
N PRO A 265 29.65 19.59 -6.80
CA PRO A 265 28.32 20.03 -6.35
C PRO A 265 28.03 21.51 -6.61
N TYR A 266 29.06 22.37 -6.59
CA TYR A 266 28.94 23.82 -6.81
C TYR A 266 29.02 24.25 -8.27
N ALA A 267 29.43 23.37 -9.19
CA ALA A 267 29.50 23.69 -10.61
C ALA A 267 28.14 23.54 -11.32
N ASP A 268 27.97 24.21 -12.46
CA ASP A 268 26.69 24.24 -13.19
C ASP A 268 26.33 22.89 -13.80
N ALA A 269 25.23 22.31 -13.31
CA ALA A 269 24.75 21.00 -13.71
C ALA A 269 23.65 21.01 -14.79
N LYS A 270 23.26 22.17 -15.34
CA LYS A 270 22.17 22.29 -16.34
C LYS A 270 22.41 21.45 -17.61
N GLY A 271 23.67 21.16 -17.95
CA GLY A 271 24.06 20.35 -19.11
C GLY A 271 24.24 18.85 -18.84
N LEU A 272 24.09 18.41 -17.59
CA LEU A 272 24.42 17.03 -17.21
C LEU A 272 23.34 16.05 -17.69
N LYS A 273 23.73 15.05 -18.50
CA LYS A 273 22.82 14.05 -19.05
C LYS A 273 22.26 13.16 -17.93
N PRO A 274 20.93 13.15 -17.67
CA PRO A 274 20.33 12.24 -16.70
C PRO A 274 20.61 10.78 -17.09
N GLY A 275 20.96 9.93 -16.13
CA GLY A 275 21.27 8.53 -16.41
C GLY A 275 22.75 8.21 -16.66
N SER A 276 23.61 9.24 -16.82
CA SER A 276 25.03 9.01 -17.00
C SER A 276 25.72 8.55 -15.70
N LEU A 277 26.85 7.87 -15.88
CA LEU A 277 27.72 7.43 -14.80
C LEU A 277 28.31 8.58 -13.97
N GLU A 278 28.48 9.75 -14.58
CA GLU A 278 28.90 11.00 -13.94
C GLU A 278 27.76 11.65 -13.17
N PHE A 279 26.53 11.58 -13.69
CA PHE A 279 25.31 12.05 -13.02
C PHE A 279 25.09 11.33 -11.69
N ASP A 280 25.23 10.00 -11.68
CA ASP A 280 25.09 9.20 -10.47
C ASP A 280 26.18 9.53 -9.43
N LYS A 281 27.44 9.71 -9.87
CA LYS A 281 28.54 10.07 -8.96
C LYS A 281 28.40 11.49 -8.41
N ARG A 282 27.97 12.46 -9.22
CA ARG A 282 27.63 13.81 -8.75
C ARG A 282 26.49 13.78 -7.73
N ALA A 283 25.44 12.99 -7.98
CA ALA A 283 24.35 12.86 -7.03
C ALA A 283 24.82 12.31 -5.67
N VAL A 284 25.75 11.34 -5.66
CA VAL A 284 26.42 10.87 -4.43
C VAL A 284 27.21 12.01 -3.77
N ALA A 285 27.97 12.80 -4.53
CA ALA A 285 28.74 13.94 -4.00
C ALA A 285 27.84 15.01 -3.37
N VAL A 286 26.74 15.37 -4.04
CA VAL A 286 25.76 16.36 -3.54
C VAL A 286 25.08 15.85 -2.26
N MET A 287 24.70 14.56 -2.20
CA MET A 287 24.12 13.99 -0.98
C MET A 287 25.13 13.94 0.17
N HIS A 288 26.40 13.64 -0.12
CA HIS A 288 27.46 13.65 0.88
C HIS A 288 27.66 15.06 1.43
N GLU A 289 27.75 16.05 0.56
CA GLU A 289 27.88 17.46 0.92
C GLU A 289 26.68 17.94 1.76
N LEU A 290 25.46 17.64 1.32
CA LEU A 290 24.24 18.04 2.02
C LEU A 290 24.12 17.40 3.41
N LEU A 291 24.44 16.11 3.54
CA LEU A 291 24.45 15.45 4.84
C LEU A 291 25.54 16.02 5.74
N SER A 292 26.67 16.46 5.17
CA SER A 292 27.76 17.10 5.92
C SER A 292 27.35 18.41 6.60
N PHE A 293 26.34 19.12 6.09
CA PHE A 293 25.81 20.32 6.73
C PHE A 293 24.93 20.02 7.95
N THR A 294 24.40 18.80 8.03
CA THR A 294 23.50 18.44 9.13
C THR A 294 24.27 18.18 10.43
N VAL A 295 23.67 18.57 11.55
CA VAL A 295 24.25 18.48 12.91
C VAL A 295 24.67 17.05 13.26
N GLU A 296 23.91 16.06 12.81
CA GLU A 296 24.16 14.63 13.06
C GLU A 296 24.73 13.90 11.85
N LYS A 297 25.04 14.58 10.75
CA LYS A 297 25.44 13.92 9.49
C LYS A 297 24.38 12.88 9.03
N ARG A 298 23.11 13.20 9.32
CA ARG A 298 21.92 12.35 9.16
C ARG A 298 20.74 13.20 8.68
N LEU A 299 19.98 12.69 7.72
CA LEU A 299 18.72 13.31 7.28
C LEU A 299 17.64 12.28 6.94
N VAL A 300 16.38 12.67 7.08
CA VAL A 300 15.24 11.85 6.64
C VAL A 300 15.19 11.81 5.11
N THR A 301 14.98 10.63 4.52
CA THR A 301 15.03 10.44 3.06
C THR A 301 14.02 11.30 2.31
N ASP A 302 12.85 11.52 2.89
CA ASP A 302 11.78 12.30 2.27
C ASP A 302 12.23 13.75 2.04
N HIS A 303 12.97 14.32 2.99
CA HIS A 303 13.51 15.67 2.86
C HIS A 303 14.52 15.76 1.71
N LEU A 304 15.38 14.75 1.52
CA LEU A 304 16.30 14.68 0.36
C LEU A 304 15.53 14.65 -0.97
N THR A 305 14.41 13.91 -1.03
CA THR A 305 13.61 13.84 -2.26
C THR A 305 12.91 15.16 -2.61
N HIS A 306 12.71 16.06 -1.65
CA HIS A 306 12.08 17.37 -1.90
C HIS A 306 13.01 18.35 -2.65
N PHE A 307 14.33 18.15 -2.59
CA PHE A 307 15.36 18.97 -3.26
C PHE A 307 15.79 18.45 -4.62
N ARG A 308 15.09 17.44 -5.12
CA ARG A 308 15.58 16.65 -6.23
C ARG A 308 15.75 17.44 -7.52
N TRP A 309 14.88 18.42 -7.74
CA TRP A 309 14.92 19.30 -8.90
C TRP A 309 16.00 20.37 -8.73
N GLU A 310 16.04 21.02 -7.56
CA GLU A 310 16.99 22.08 -7.25
C GLU A 310 18.45 21.59 -7.28
N LEU A 311 18.71 20.35 -6.86
CA LEU A 311 20.05 19.79 -6.75
C LEU A 311 20.44 18.82 -7.88
N VAL A 312 19.54 18.57 -8.84
CA VAL A 312 19.74 17.67 -9.99
C VAL A 312 20.05 16.23 -9.55
N MET A 313 19.07 15.57 -8.93
CA MET A 313 19.19 14.20 -8.39
C MET A 313 18.29 13.17 -9.13
N PRO A 314 18.64 11.87 -9.12
CA PRO A 314 17.89 10.82 -9.82
C PRO A 314 16.49 10.55 -9.24
N GLN A 315 15.54 10.10 -10.08
CA GLN A 315 14.20 9.62 -9.66
C GLN A 315 14.29 8.52 -8.59
N LYS A 316 15.23 7.59 -8.75
CA LYS A 316 15.39 6.42 -7.88
C LYS A 316 16.47 6.64 -6.82
N LEU A 317 16.43 7.78 -6.11
CA LEU A 317 17.43 8.16 -5.10
C LEU A 317 17.70 7.06 -4.05
N MET A 318 16.66 6.37 -3.61
CA MET A 318 16.79 5.26 -2.65
C MET A 318 17.61 4.07 -3.20
N ARG A 319 17.51 3.77 -4.51
CA ARG A 319 18.33 2.72 -5.15
C ARG A 319 19.81 3.12 -5.16
N LEU A 320 20.10 4.41 -5.36
CA LEU A 320 21.45 4.96 -5.32
C LEU A 320 22.04 4.87 -3.90
N LEU A 321 21.29 5.33 -2.89
CA LEU A 321 21.70 5.23 -1.48
C LEU A 321 22.00 3.78 -1.06
N LEU A 322 21.11 2.84 -1.40
CA LEU A 322 21.30 1.43 -1.07
C LEU A 322 22.43 0.77 -1.88
N LYS A 323 22.76 1.27 -3.08
CA LYS A 323 23.89 0.79 -3.89
C LYS A 323 25.22 1.16 -3.23
N HIS A 324 25.32 2.36 -2.66
CA HIS A 324 26.54 2.90 -2.05
C HIS A 324 26.54 2.74 -0.52
N CYS A 325 26.32 1.51 -0.03
CA CYS A 325 26.18 1.23 1.41
C CYS A 325 27.46 1.38 2.24
N GLY A 326 28.62 1.57 1.59
CA GLY A 326 29.88 1.93 2.27
C GLY A 326 30.01 3.42 2.57
N ILE A 327 29.23 4.28 1.89
CA ILE A 327 29.21 5.74 2.06
C ILE A 327 27.96 6.15 2.86
N PHE A 328 26.81 5.54 2.53
CA PHE A 328 25.52 5.84 3.17
C PHE A 328 24.94 4.63 3.89
N TYR A 329 24.44 4.85 5.10
CA TYR A 329 23.61 3.87 5.80
C TYR A 329 22.15 4.32 5.82
N VAL A 330 21.22 3.44 5.48
CA VAL A 330 19.77 3.73 5.49
C VAL A 330 19.09 2.95 6.62
N SER A 331 18.75 3.64 7.71
CA SER A 331 18.01 3.07 8.84
C SER A 331 16.53 2.90 8.51
N GLU A 332 15.99 1.74 8.88
CA GLU A 332 14.55 1.44 8.84
C GLU A 332 13.84 1.69 10.17
N ARG A 333 14.59 2.03 11.24
CA ARG A 333 14.00 2.23 12.55
C ARG A 333 13.24 3.56 12.56
N GLY A 334 11.93 3.50 12.38
CA GLY A 334 11.05 4.65 12.53
C GLY A 334 9.86 4.60 11.58
N LYS A 335 9.05 5.67 11.56
CA LYS A 335 7.97 5.82 10.56
C LYS A 335 8.50 6.16 9.17
N ARG A 336 9.68 6.79 9.10
CA ARG A 336 10.36 7.27 7.88
C ARG A 336 11.81 6.80 7.88
N PHE A 337 12.38 6.54 6.71
CA PHE A 337 13.78 6.13 6.58
C PHE A 337 14.72 7.31 6.85
N SER A 338 15.86 7.04 7.49
CA SER A 338 16.91 8.03 7.72
C SER A 338 18.21 7.57 7.08
N VAL A 339 18.91 8.50 6.42
CA VAL A 339 20.22 8.28 5.80
C VAL A 339 21.29 8.87 6.69
N PHE A 340 22.40 8.14 6.87
CA PHE A 340 23.59 8.55 7.62
C PHE A 340 24.81 8.54 6.70
N LEU A 341 25.77 9.44 6.94
CA LEU A 341 27.13 9.27 6.47
C LEU A 341 27.86 8.25 7.35
N THR A 342 28.32 7.15 6.76
CA THR A 342 28.98 6.08 7.51
C THR A 342 30.33 6.52 8.09
N GLU A 343 31.07 7.37 7.36
CA GLU A 343 32.37 7.91 7.76
C GLU A 343 32.31 8.81 9.00
N ALA A 344 31.15 9.42 9.27
CA ALA A 344 31.00 10.38 10.35
C ALA A 344 30.87 9.71 11.73
N TYR A 345 30.72 8.38 11.77
CA TYR A 345 30.40 7.64 12.99
C TYR A 345 31.45 6.58 13.32
N GLU A 346 31.84 6.52 14.60
CA GLU A 346 32.57 5.40 15.18
C GLU A 346 31.64 4.69 16.18
N GLY A 347 31.25 3.47 15.84
CA GLY A 347 30.17 2.79 16.53
C GLY A 347 28.84 3.57 16.47
N SER A 348 28.28 3.89 17.63
CA SER A 348 27.05 4.68 17.77
C SER A 348 27.29 6.17 18.02
N GLU A 349 28.55 6.61 17.99
CA GLU A 349 28.99 7.94 18.37
C GLU A 349 29.47 8.73 17.15
N LEU A 350 29.16 10.02 17.10
CA LEU A 350 29.61 10.92 16.05
C LEU A 350 31.07 11.32 16.31
N ILE A 351 31.91 11.28 15.27
CA ILE A 351 33.35 11.58 15.38
C ILE A 351 33.56 13.09 15.58
N GLU A 352 33.06 13.90 14.64
CA GLU A 352 33.14 15.36 14.69
C GLU A 352 31.86 15.93 15.33
N LYS A 353 31.91 16.18 16.64
CA LYS A 353 30.76 16.67 17.42
C LYS A 353 30.68 18.19 17.36
N SER A 354 29.60 18.72 16.78
CA SER A 354 29.30 20.16 16.84
C SER A 354 28.86 20.57 18.26
N PRO A 355 29.00 21.85 18.65
CA PRO A 355 28.52 22.33 19.94
C PRO A 355 27.03 22.01 20.18
N LEU A 356 26.21 22.12 19.13
CA LEU A 356 24.79 21.76 19.18
C LEU A 356 24.56 20.25 19.39
N PHE A 357 25.43 19.39 18.85
CA PHE A 357 25.37 17.96 19.12
C PHE A 357 25.79 17.63 20.56
N LEU A 358 26.85 18.25 21.09
CA LEU A 358 27.26 18.10 22.49
C LEU A 358 26.15 18.50 23.46
N TRP A 359 25.42 19.58 23.13
CA TRP A 359 24.22 19.97 23.88
C TRP A 359 23.14 18.86 23.86
N ARG A 360 22.89 18.23 22.70
CA ARG A 360 21.95 17.10 22.60
C ARG A 360 22.37 15.90 23.44
N GLU A 361 23.67 15.64 23.57
CA GLU A 361 24.19 14.58 24.44
C GLU A 361 23.98 14.90 25.92
N LYS A 362 24.20 16.16 26.33
CA LYS A 362 23.86 16.63 27.68
C LYS A 362 22.38 16.46 27.97
N LEU A 363 21.50 16.84 27.03
CA LEU A 363 20.05 16.65 27.15
C LEU A 363 19.69 15.17 27.31
N LEU A 364 20.29 14.29 26.51
CA LEU A 364 20.05 12.84 26.57
C LEU A 364 20.52 12.23 27.91
N SER A 365 21.60 12.75 28.51
CA SER A 365 22.11 12.29 29.81
C SER A 365 21.13 12.51 30.97
N LEU A 366 20.21 13.46 30.82
CA LEU A 366 19.15 13.76 31.78
C LEU A 366 17.92 12.86 31.61
N VAL A 367 17.85 12.10 30.52
CA VAL A 367 16.82 11.09 30.29
C VAL A 367 17.24 9.79 30.96
N GLY A 368 16.34 9.15 31.74
CA GLY A 368 16.61 7.91 32.48
C GLY A 368 16.80 6.65 31.63
N TYR A 369 17.35 6.76 30.42
CA TYR A 369 17.61 5.65 29.53
C TYR A 369 18.94 4.98 29.94
N ARG A 370 18.87 3.87 30.69
CA ARG A 370 20.04 3.02 30.96
C ARG A 370 20.57 2.44 29.63
N GLY A 371 21.61 3.06 29.07
CA GLY A 371 22.53 2.35 28.18
C GLY A 371 23.11 1.15 28.92
N ARG A 372 23.23 0.00 28.24
CA ARG A 372 23.97 -1.17 28.77
C ARG A 372 25.32 -0.68 29.28
N LYS A 373 25.53 -0.70 30.60
CA LYS A 373 26.88 -0.51 31.18
C LYS A 373 27.77 -1.61 30.60
N LYS A 374 28.89 -1.22 29.97
CA LYS A 374 30.03 -2.12 29.78
C LYS A 374 30.40 -2.68 31.16
N LYS A 375 30.43 -4.00 31.31
CA LYS A 375 31.06 -4.64 32.47
C LYS A 375 32.54 -4.28 32.43
N PHE A 376 33.01 -3.53 33.42
CA PHE A 376 34.39 -3.61 33.84
C PHE A 376 34.49 -4.73 34.88
N GLU A 377 35.62 -5.45 34.84
CA GLU A 377 35.94 -6.53 35.75
C GLU A 377 36.11 -6.03 37.19
N ALA A 378 35.90 -6.97 38.11
CA ALA A 378 35.60 -6.79 39.52
C ALA A 378 36.76 -6.21 40.35
N ASP A 379 36.42 -5.58 41.48
CA ASP A 379 37.00 -6.03 42.74
C ASP A 379 36.13 -5.72 43.99
N SER A 380 36.25 -6.67 44.92
CA SER A 380 35.84 -6.86 46.33
C SER A 380 34.95 -5.87 47.13
N ASP A 381 33.99 -6.50 47.83
CA ASP A 381 33.57 -6.37 49.25
C ASP A 381 32.98 -5.06 49.82
N SER A 382 31.71 -5.12 50.23
CA SER A 382 31.23 -5.10 51.64
C SER A 382 29.77 -4.65 51.77
N ASP A 383 29.07 -5.27 52.73
CA ASP A 383 27.67 -5.11 53.17
C ASP A 383 27.35 -3.66 53.60
N GLU A 384 26.13 -3.11 53.70
CA GLU A 384 24.89 -3.61 54.30
C GLU A 384 23.71 -2.62 54.01
N GLU A 385 22.48 -3.18 53.95
CA GLU A 385 21.12 -2.66 54.20
C GLU A 385 20.52 -1.32 53.68
N GLY A 386 19.33 -1.44 53.07
CA GLY A 386 18.16 -0.59 53.36
C GLY A 386 17.48 0.11 52.17
N GLY A 387 16.31 -0.38 51.71
CA GLY A 387 15.35 0.43 50.95
C GLY A 387 14.57 -0.28 49.85
N ASP A 388 13.35 -0.69 50.19
CA ASP A 388 12.28 -1.16 49.30
C ASP A 388 11.96 -0.15 48.17
N GLY A 389 11.66 -0.64 46.96
CA GLY A 389 11.18 0.20 45.87
C GLY A 389 11.56 -0.24 44.45
N LEU A 390 10.63 -0.96 43.81
CA LEU A 390 10.32 -0.86 42.38
C LEU A 390 11.13 -1.71 41.37
N ARG A 391 10.87 -3.03 41.39
CA ARG A 391 10.86 -3.88 40.19
C ARG A 391 9.57 -3.64 39.40
N LEU A 392 9.57 -2.68 38.46
CA LEU A 392 8.54 -2.61 37.41
C LEU A 392 9.14 -2.00 36.15
N LEU A 393 9.62 -2.88 35.25
CA LEU A 393 9.56 -2.82 33.78
C LEU A 393 10.50 -3.89 33.18
N GLN A 394 10.14 -5.16 33.41
CA GLN A 394 10.44 -6.29 32.54
C GLN A 394 9.11 -7.03 32.34
N SER A 395 8.63 -7.05 31.10
CA SER A 395 7.31 -7.46 30.53
C SER A 395 6.73 -6.23 29.79
N ASP A 396 6.57 -6.16 28.47
CA ASP A 396 6.43 -7.18 27.44
C ASP A 396 7.20 -6.74 26.17
N SER A 397 8.04 -7.64 25.67
CA SER A 397 8.28 -7.75 24.24
C SER A 397 8.22 -9.23 23.93
N ASP A 398 7.06 -9.69 23.48
CA ASP A 398 6.88 -11.02 22.91
C ASP A 398 7.73 -11.09 21.64
N VAL A 399 8.96 -11.55 21.86
CA VAL A 399 9.77 -12.24 20.88
C VAL A 399 9.36 -13.69 21.04
N GLU A 400 8.59 -14.22 20.10
CA GLU A 400 8.50 -15.67 19.95
C GLU A 400 9.89 -16.21 19.63
N ASP A 401 10.29 -17.19 20.43
CA ASP A 401 11.46 -18.02 20.27
C ASP A 401 11.53 -18.63 18.88
N LEU A 402 12.66 -18.43 18.20
CA LEU A 402 13.17 -19.38 17.22
C LEU A 402 14.41 -20.02 17.82
N ASN A 403 14.22 -21.23 18.36
CA ASN A 403 15.27 -22.22 18.51
C ASN A 403 15.98 -22.36 17.17
N VAL A 404 17.29 -22.11 17.15
CA VAL A 404 18.18 -22.61 16.11
C VAL A 404 19.07 -23.63 16.80
N GLU A 405 18.69 -24.89 16.64
CA GLU A 405 19.58 -26.02 16.84
C GLU A 405 20.79 -25.86 15.91
N LEU A 406 21.97 -26.10 16.47
CA LEU A 406 23.22 -26.21 15.75
C LEU A 406 23.19 -27.46 14.88
N GLU A 407 22.84 -27.33 13.60
CA GLU A 407 23.17 -28.35 12.61
C GLU A 407 24.50 -28.01 11.92
N GLN A 408 25.35 -29.04 11.93
CA GLN A 408 26.69 -29.07 11.41
C GLN A 408 26.73 -28.85 9.90
N GLN A 409 27.91 -28.41 9.45
CA GLN A 409 28.30 -28.25 8.06
C GLN A 409 27.92 -29.47 7.21
N ASP A 410 27.25 -29.21 6.09
CA ASP A 410 27.50 -29.96 4.86
C ASP A 410 27.59 -29.02 3.67
N THR A 411 28.59 -29.30 2.85
CA THR A 411 29.09 -28.48 1.75
C THR A 411 28.22 -28.69 0.51
N LEU A 412 27.41 -27.71 0.15
CA LEU A 412 26.74 -27.66 -1.16
C LEU A 412 26.85 -26.24 -1.73
N GLU A 413 27.53 -26.13 -2.87
CA GLU A 413 27.69 -24.90 -3.64
C GLU A 413 26.35 -24.24 -3.95
N TYR A 414 26.10 -23.08 -3.33
CA TYR A 414 24.96 -22.25 -3.66
C TYR A 414 25.43 -21.03 -4.46
N LYS A 415 25.12 -20.99 -5.76
CA LYS A 415 25.21 -19.77 -6.58
C LYS A 415 24.22 -18.75 -6.04
N ASP A 416 24.71 -17.65 -5.49
CA ASP A 416 23.92 -16.52 -5.04
C ASP A 416 23.27 -15.80 -6.25
N PRO A 417 21.93 -15.76 -6.41
CA PRO A 417 21.27 -15.14 -7.54
C PRO A 417 21.16 -13.62 -7.37
N LEU A 418 22.27 -12.97 -6.99
CA LEU A 418 22.37 -11.52 -6.82
C LEU A 418 22.88 -10.78 -8.06
N LEU A 419 23.08 -11.48 -9.17
CA LEU A 419 23.79 -10.94 -10.34
C LEU A 419 23.15 -11.34 -11.67
N GLU A 420 21.93 -10.87 -11.92
CA GLU A 420 21.46 -10.56 -13.28
C GLU A 420 20.58 -9.31 -13.22
N ASP A 421 21.19 -8.12 -13.12
CA ASP A 421 20.55 -6.86 -13.54
C ASP A 421 21.64 -5.82 -13.87
N ASP A 422 22.52 -6.16 -14.81
CA ASP A 422 23.22 -5.14 -15.59
C ASP A 422 22.21 -4.61 -16.63
N SER A 423 21.30 -3.74 -16.20
CA SER A 423 20.60 -2.84 -17.10
C SER A 423 20.73 -1.41 -16.59
N GLU A 424 21.39 -0.62 -17.42
CA GLU A 424 21.56 0.82 -17.32
C GLU A 424 20.24 1.52 -16.99
N MET A 425 20.31 2.68 -16.33
CA MET A 425 19.12 3.47 -16.03
C MET A 425 18.41 3.85 -17.33
N ASP A 426 17.28 3.22 -17.61
CA ASP A 426 16.43 3.50 -18.78
C ASP A 426 15.95 4.95 -18.74
N VAL A 427 16.53 5.78 -19.62
CA VAL A 427 16.17 7.19 -19.82
C VAL A 427 14.97 7.24 -20.77
N ARG A 428 13.76 7.07 -20.24
CA ARG A 428 12.53 7.46 -20.94
C ARG A 428 11.59 8.16 -19.98
N GLY A 429 11.83 9.46 -19.86
CA GLY A 429 10.96 10.35 -19.09
C GLY A 429 11.63 11.68 -18.76
N ILE A 430 12.13 12.38 -19.78
CA ILE A 430 12.23 13.85 -19.90
C ILE A 430 12.63 14.09 -21.37
N SER A 431 11.63 14.26 -22.23
CA SER A 431 11.80 14.80 -23.58
C SER A 431 10.52 15.48 -24.02
N TYR A 432 10.04 16.41 -23.19
CA TYR A 432 9.11 17.46 -23.60
C TYR A 432 9.51 18.70 -22.82
N LEU A 433 9.62 19.83 -23.52
CA LEU A 433 10.10 21.15 -23.07
C LEU A 433 11.61 21.42 -23.23
N LYS A 434 12.06 21.41 -24.48
CA LYS A 434 13.09 22.36 -24.95
C LYS A 434 12.89 22.59 -26.45
N ASN A 435 12.29 23.73 -26.79
CA ASN A 435 12.62 24.62 -27.91
C ASN A 435 11.42 25.49 -28.28
N MET A 436 11.41 26.71 -27.75
CA MET A 436 10.92 27.88 -28.49
C MET A 436 11.66 29.09 -27.91
N GLN A 437 12.81 29.39 -28.51
CA GLN A 437 13.35 30.75 -28.47
C GLN A 437 12.47 31.58 -29.39
N PHE A 438 11.72 32.53 -28.84
CA PHE A 438 11.27 33.70 -29.59
C PHE A 438 11.97 34.90 -28.99
N ASN A 439 12.99 35.37 -29.73
CA ASN A 439 13.55 36.70 -29.51
C ASN A 439 12.58 37.74 -30.10
N THR A 440 12.34 38.77 -29.31
CA THR A 440 12.14 40.19 -29.71
C THR A 440 11.05 40.49 -30.74
N SER A 441 9.93 41.04 -30.25
CA SER A 441 9.44 42.40 -30.60
C SER A 441 7.97 42.55 -30.15
N PHE A 442 7.74 43.20 -29.01
CA PHE A 442 6.43 43.79 -28.67
C PHE A 442 6.69 45.19 -28.13
N ALA A 443 7.01 46.09 -29.06
CA ALA A 443 6.62 47.47 -28.97
C ALA A 443 5.58 47.68 -30.07
N GLU A 444 4.47 48.33 -29.73
CA GLU A 444 3.39 48.78 -30.63
C GLU A 444 2.52 47.70 -31.29
N VAL A 445 1.42 47.28 -30.63
CA VAL A 445 0.13 47.07 -31.32
C VAL A 445 -1.00 47.41 -30.37
N GLY A 446 -1.23 48.71 -30.20
CA GLY A 446 -2.45 49.26 -29.63
C GLY A 446 -3.28 49.93 -30.74
N SER A 447 -3.68 49.18 -31.77
CA SER A 447 -4.75 49.57 -32.73
C SER A 447 -4.81 48.64 -33.94
N LEU A 448 -5.38 47.43 -33.82
CA LEU A 448 -5.80 46.67 -35.01
C LEU A 448 -7.18 46.05 -34.78
N SER A 449 -8.05 46.26 -35.77
CA SER A 449 -9.43 45.78 -35.80
C SER A 449 -9.49 44.25 -35.92
N LYS A 450 -10.55 43.63 -35.38
CA LYS A 450 -10.80 42.18 -35.48
C LYS A 450 -10.78 41.65 -36.92
N GLU A 451 -11.13 42.47 -37.90
CA GLU A 451 -11.20 42.08 -39.32
C GLU A 451 -9.81 41.93 -39.96
N ASP A 452 -8.82 42.73 -39.55
CA ASP A 452 -7.43 42.64 -40.04
C ASP A 452 -6.70 41.43 -39.43
N LEU A 453 -7.08 41.03 -38.22
CA LEU A 453 -6.54 39.83 -37.55
C LEU A 453 -6.99 38.56 -38.28
N TRP A 454 -8.25 38.49 -38.70
CA TRP A 454 -8.80 37.33 -39.42
C TRP A 454 -8.22 37.19 -40.83
N LYS A 455 -7.95 38.31 -41.53
CA LYS A 455 -7.28 38.29 -42.83
C LYS A 455 -5.83 37.81 -42.73
N LYS A 456 -5.06 38.29 -41.75
CA LYS A 456 -3.68 37.84 -41.51
C LYS A 456 -3.58 36.36 -41.17
N ILE A 457 -4.49 35.84 -40.35
CA ILE A 457 -4.53 34.41 -39.98
C ILE A 457 -4.83 33.52 -41.20
N TRP A 458 -5.60 34.02 -42.17
CA TRP A 458 -5.98 33.24 -43.36
C TRP A 458 -4.93 33.32 -44.48
N GLU A 459 -4.22 34.44 -44.62
CA GLU A 459 -3.17 34.61 -45.63
C GLU A 459 -1.84 33.92 -45.25
N ASP A 460 -1.51 33.82 -43.95
CA ASP A 460 -0.31 33.11 -43.46
C ASP A 460 -0.51 31.58 -43.30
N ALA A 461 -1.72 31.06 -43.53
CA ALA A 461 -2.04 29.64 -43.41
C ALA A 461 -1.64 28.82 -44.65
N THR A 462 -0.46 29.05 -45.22
CA THR A 462 0.18 28.07 -46.10
C THR A 462 0.83 27.01 -45.23
N TYR A 463 0.08 25.95 -44.89
CA TYR A 463 0.62 24.85 -44.11
C TYR A 463 1.72 24.13 -44.91
N ASP A 464 2.97 24.34 -44.51
CA ASP A 464 4.10 23.54 -44.99
C ASP A 464 3.80 22.05 -44.76
N LEU A 465 4.00 21.23 -45.78
CA LEU A 465 3.75 19.78 -45.75
C LEU A 465 4.48 19.14 -44.55
N ALA A 466 5.65 19.66 -44.17
CA ALA A 466 6.39 19.18 -43.01
C ALA A 466 5.68 19.45 -41.67
N SER A 467 4.94 20.55 -41.54
CA SER A 467 4.17 20.89 -40.33
C SER A 467 2.92 20.02 -40.18
N VAL A 468 2.25 19.71 -41.30
CA VAL A 468 1.11 18.77 -41.32
C VAL A 468 1.58 17.35 -41.01
N LEU A 469 2.69 16.91 -41.60
CA LEU A 469 3.26 15.59 -41.32
C LEU A 469 3.76 15.46 -39.88
N SER A 470 4.37 16.52 -39.31
CA SER A 470 4.84 16.52 -37.92
C SER A 470 3.69 16.48 -36.92
N SER A 471 2.62 17.25 -37.15
CA SER A 471 1.42 17.21 -36.30
C SER A 471 0.69 15.86 -36.41
N LEU A 472 0.60 15.26 -37.60
CA LEU A 472 0.08 13.92 -37.78
C LEU A 472 0.95 12.87 -37.07
N ALA A 473 2.28 12.99 -37.14
CA ALA A 473 3.19 12.08 -36.45
C ALA A 473 3.04 12.17 -34.92
N VAL A 474 2.94 13.38 -34.36
CA VAL A 474 2.66 13.58 -32.93
C VAL A 474 1.27 13.03 -32.56
N PHE A 475 0.26 13.25 -33.40
CA PHE A 475 -1.07 12.70 -33.18
C PHE A 475 -1.06 11.16 -33.19
N VAL A 476 -0.44 10.53 -34.20
CA VAL A 476 -0.31 9.07 -34.27
C VAL A 476 0.53 8.54 -33.10
N PHE A 477 1.59 9.22 -32.71
CA PHE A 477 2.43 8.83 -31.57
C PHE A 477 1.68 8.92 -30.25
N THR A 478 0.99 10.02 -29.98
CA THR A 478 0.17 10.22 -28.77
C THR A 478 -1.00 9.24 -28.73
N PHE A 479 -1.68 9.00 -29.86
CA PHE A 479 -2.72 7.99 -29.99
C PHE A 479 -2.15 6.59 -29.72
N THR A 480 -0.99 6.25 -30.32
CA THR A 480 -0.33 4.97 -30.10
C THR A 480 0.08 4.78 -28.64
N LEU A 481 0.69 5.78 -28.01
CA LEU A 481 1.03 5.76 -26.59
C LEU A 481 -0.22 5.61 -25.71
N TYR A 482 -1.31 6.29 -26.04
CA TYR A 482 -2.57 6.18 -25.34
C TYR A 482 -3.15 4.75 -25.42
N PHE A 483 -3.17 4.13 -26.60
CA PHE A 483 -3.63 2.74 -26.76
C PHE A 483 -2.68 1.72 -26.14
N MET A 484 -1.37 1.98 -26.11
CA MET A 484 -0.37 1.13 -25.45
C MET A 484 -0.42 1.26 -23.92
N SER A 485 -0.77 2.43 -23.39
CA SER A 485 -0.84 2.69 -21.95
C SER A 485 -2.16 2.25 -21.32
N ARG A 486 -3.21 2.00 -22.13
CA ARG A 486 -4.49 1.53 -21.61
C ARG A 486 -4.40 0.08 -21.13
N PRO A 487 -4.88 -0.23 -19.91
CA PRO A 487 -4.95 -1.59 -19.43
C PRO A 487 -5.83 -2.42 -20.35
N ARG A 488 -5.49 -3.69 -20.51
CA ARG A 488 -6.25 -4.57 -21.40
C ARG A 488 -7.61 -4.86 -20.76
N PRO A 489 -8.70 -4.89 -21.54
CA PRO A 489 -9.99 -5.29 -20.99
C PRO A 489 -9.91 -6.74 -20.49
N ILE A 490 -10.54 -7.01 -19.34
CA ILE A 490 -10.74 -8.36 -18.82
C ILE A 490 -12.14 -8.81 -19.20
N TYR A 491 -12.19 -9.92 -19.91
CA TYR A 491 -13.40 -10.55 -20.39
C TYR A 491 -13.74 -11.76 -19.53
N LEU A 492 -15.01 -11.90 -19.16
CA LEU A 492 -15.58 -13.13 -18.66
C LEU A 492 -16.11 -13.92 -19.85
N ILE A 493 -15.46 -15.05 -20.15
CA ILE A 493 -15.82 -15.89 -21.29
C ILE A 493 -17.07 -16.67 -20.94
N ASP A 494 -17.01 -17.43 -19.86
CA ASP A 494 -18.13 -18.15 -19.29
C ASP A 494 -17.86 -18.50 -17.82
N PHE A 495 -18.88 -19.02 -17.15
CA PHE A 495 -18.80 -19.56 -15.81
C PHE A 495 -19.73 -20.78 -15.67
N ALA A 496 -19.44 -21.60 -14.68
CA ALA A 496 -20.24 -22.77 -14.31
C ALA A 496 -20.46 -22.76 -12.80
N CYS A 497 -21.60 -23.29 -12.38
CA CYS A 497 -21.98 -23.45 -10.98
C CYS A 497 -22.38 -24.89 -10.76
N TYR A 498 -21.72 -25.57 -9.83
CA TYR A 498 -21.96 -26.98 -9.56
C TYR A 498 -23.37 -27.19 -9.00
N GLN A 499 -24.14 -28.08 -9.60
CA GLN A 499 -25.40 -28.57 -9.05
C GLN A 499 -25.14 -29.92 -8.37
N PRO A 500 -25.25 -30.03 -7.03
CA PRO A 500 -25.12 -31.31 -6.36
C PRO A 500 -26.24 -32.28 -6.74
N ASP A 501 -25.95 -33.57 -6.60
CA ASP A 501 -26.91 -34.65 -6.82
C ASP A 501 -28.11 -34.54 -5.87
N ASP A 502 -29.28 -34.99 -6.34
CA ASP A 502 -30.51 -35.02 -5.57
C ASP A 502 -30.43 -35.93 -4.34
N GLU A 503 -29.51 -36.91 -4.31
CA GLU A 503 -29.20 -37.70 -3.10
C GLU A 503 -28.68 -36.84 -1.92
N LEU A 504 -28.13 -35.66 -2.20
CA LEU A 504 -27.60 -34.73 -1.20
C LEU A 504 -28.61 -33.64 -0.80
N LYS A 505 -29.81 -33.67 -1.40
CA LYS A 505 -30.88 -32.69 -1.19
C LYS A 505 -31.61 -32.98 0.12
N VAL A 506 -31.79 -31.94 0.94
CA VAL A 506 -32.33 -32.04 2.29
C VAL A 506 -33.28 -30.88 2.57
N SER A 507 -34.46 -31.21 3.12
CA SER A 507 -35.45 -30.22 3.61
C SER A 507 -35.03 -29.59 4.93
N ARG A 508 -35.66 -28.48 5.30
CA ARG A 508 -35.40 -27.84 6.60
C ARG A 508 -35.69 -28.76 7.77
N GLU A 509 -36.80 -29.51 7.72
CA GLU A 509 -37.18 -30.47 8.75
C GLU A 509 -36.22 -31.65 8.80
N GLN A 510 -35.84 -32.19 7.63
CA GLN A 510 -34.88 -33.29 7.53
C GLN A 510 -33.52 -32.90 8.10
N LEU A 511 -33.07 -31.66 7.89
CA LEU A 511 -31.82 -31.15 8.48
C LEU A 511 -31.83 -31.23 10.02
N ILE A 512 -32.93 -30.82 10.64
CA ILE A 512 -33.09 -30.88 12.10
C ILE A 512 -33.17 -32.33 12.58
N GLU A 513 -33.84 -33.20 11.83
CA GLU A 513 -33.92 -34.62 12.16
C GLU A 513 -32.56 -35.34 12.03
N LEU A 514 -31.76 -35.00 11.02
CA LEU A 514 -30.39 -35.48 10.88
C LEU A 514 -29.51 -34.99 12.05
N ALA A 515 -29.65 -33.72 12.45
CA ALA A 515 -28.96 -33.19 13.61
C ALA A 515 -29.36 -33.93 14.89
N ARG A 516 -30.65 -34.24 15.08
CA ARG A 516 -31.15 -35.04 16.21
C ARG A 516 -30.58 -36.46 16.19
N LYS A 517 -30.65 -37.15 15.05
CA LYS A 517 -30.14 -38.52 14.86
C LYS A 517 -28.64 -38.64 15.09
N SER A 518 -27.87 -37.57 14.85
CA SER A 518 -26.43 -37.57 15.12
C SER A 518 -26.09 -37.78 16.60
N GLY A 519 -27.02 -37.50 17.53
CA GLY A 519 -26.78 -37.57 18.97
C GLY A 519 -25.79 -36.54 19.52
N LYS A 520 -25.31 -35.60 18.69
CA LYS A 520 -24.27 -34.61 19.05
C LYS A 520 -24.83 -33.33 19.67
N PHE A 521 -26.13 -33.06 19.50
CA PHE A 521 -26.76 -31.80 19.93
C PHE A 521 -27.82 -32.07 21.01
N ASP A 522 -27.88 -31.20 22.01
CA ASP A 522 -28.97 -31.21 22.99
C ASP A 522 -30.25 -30.55 22.46
N GLU A 523 -31.38 -30.81 23.11
CA GLU A 523 -32.70 -30.33 22.65
C GLU A 523 -32.76 -28.79 22.58
N GLY A 524 -32.06 -28.09 23.48
CA GLY A 524 -31.98 -26.63 23.45
C GLY A 524 -31.25 -26.10 22.20
N SER A 525 -30.19 -26.78 21.78
CA SER A 525 -29.44 -26.47 20.56
C SER A 525 -30.23 -26.84 19.30
N LEU A 526 -30.97 -27.95 19.32
CA LEU A 526 -31.85 -28.36 18.22
C LEU A 526 -33.00 -27.36 18.02
N GLU A 527 -33.66 -26.93 19.09
CA GLU A 527 -34.73 -25.92 19.02
C GLU A 527 -34.19 -24.56 18.55
N PHE A 528 -32.98 -24.18 18.99
CA PHE A 528 -32.32 -22.98 18.48
C PHE A 528 -32.06 -23.07 16.97
N GLN A 529 -31.45 -24.15 16.49
CA GLN A 529 -31.18 -24.37 15.07
C GLN A 529 -32.49 -24.40 14.27
N LYS A 530 -33.53 -25.10 14.74
CA LYS A 530 -34.84 -25.18 14.10
C LYS A 530 -35.43 -23.79 13.88
N ARG A 531 -35.45 -22.93 14.90
CA ARG A 531 -35.94 -21.55 14.78
C ARG A 531 -35.16 -20.75 13.73
N ILE A 532 -33.84 -20.87 13.72
CA ILE A 532 -32.99 -20.13 12.76
C ILE A 532 -33.20 -20.64 11.33
N VAL A 533 -33.20 -21.96 11.12
CA VAL A 533 -33.41 -22.57 9.80
C VAL A 533 -34.79 -22.18 9.24
N MET A 534 -35.85 -22.22 10.06
CA MET A 534 -37.21 -21.87 9.62
C MET A 534 -37.37 -20.39 9.26
N SER A 535 -36.60 -19.50 9.89
CA SER A 535 -36.63 -18.05 9.62
C SER A 535 -35.54 -17.57 8.65
N SER A 536 -34.69 -18.47 8.14
CA SER A 536 -33.50 -18.15 7.33
C SER A 536 -33.80 -17.60 5.93
N GLY A 537 -34.96 -17.99 5.35
CA GLY A 537 -35.28 -17.79 3.93
C GLY A 537 -34.75 -18.87 3.00
N ILE A 538 -34.09 -19.90 3.54
CA ILE A 538 -33.68 -21.09 2.80
C ILE A 538 -34.89 -21.99 2.57
N GLY A 539 -35.01 -22.58 1.38
CA GLY A 539 -36.08 -23.51 1.00
C GLY A 539 -35.77 -24.97 1.36
N ASP A 540 -36.66 -25.87 0.95
CA ASP A 540 -36.62 -27.30 1.29
C ASP A 540 -35.83 -28.16 0.29
N GLU A 541 -35.18 -27.55 -0.70
CA GLU A 541 -34.44 -28.24 -1.75
C GLU A 541 -32.95 -27.90 -1.76
N THR A 542 -32.35 -27.72 -0.58
CA THR A 542 -30.93 -27.35 -0.46
C THR A 542 -30.01 -28.54 -0.22
N TYR A 543 -28.71 -28.38 -0.50
CA TYR A 543 -27.76 -29.49 -0.49
C TYR A 543 -26.76 -29.42 0.65
N ILE A 544 -26.55 -30.55 1.32
CA ILE A 544 -25.56 -30.71 2.40
C ILE A 544 -24.64 -31.91 2.11
N PRO A 545 -23.40 -31.90 2.61
CA PRO A 545 -22.45 -32.95 2.27
C PRO A 545 -22.84 -34.29 2.88
N ARG A 546 -22.49 -35.35 2.17
CA ARG A 546 -22.79 -36.74 2.56
C ARG A 546 -22.31 -37.06 3.98
N SER A 547 -21.17 -36.51 4.38
CA SER A 547 -20.61 -36.67 5.73
C SER A 547 -21.56 -36.16 6.82
N VAL A 548 -22.38 -35.14 6.56
CA VAL A 548 -23.38 -34.62 7.49
C VAL A 548 -24.64 -35.49 7.47
N ILE A 549 -25.03 -36.03 6.31
CA ILE A 549 -26.20 -36.91 6.17
C ILE A 549 -25.98 -38.27 6.85
N SER A 550 -24.80 -38.87 6.69
CA SER A 550 -24.55 -40.25 7.09
C SER A 550 -24.44 -40.48 8.60
N SER A 551 -24.45 -39.43 9.43
CA SER A 551 -24.60 -39.38 10.90
C SER A 551 -23.73 -40.28 11.80
N SER A 552 -22.97 -41.25 11.27
CA SER A 552 -22.25 -42.28 12.05
C SER A 552 -20.79 -41.94 12.39
N GLU A 553 -20.15 -40.97 11.71
CA GLU A 553 -18.72 -40.66 11.88
C GLU A 553 -18.45 -39.16 12.15
N ASN A 554 -17.20 -38.81 12.45
CA ASN A 554 -16.79 -37.41 12.60
C ASN A 554 -16.82 -36.71 11.24
N THR A 555 -17.67 -35.69 11.11
CA THR A 555 -17.94 -34.98 9.85
C THR A 555 -16.79 -34.07 9.41
N ALA A 556 -15.92 -33.67 10.35
CA ALA A 556 -14.84 -32.70 10.15
C ALA A 556 -13.46 -33.34 9.91
N THR A 557 -13.38 -34.39 9.09
CA THR A 557 -12.09 -35.03 8.76
C THR A 557 -11.49 -34.50 7.46
N MET A 558 -10.17 -34.61 7.33
CA MET A 558 -9.47 -34.26 6.09
C MET A 558 -9.92 -35.10 4.90
N LYS A 559 -10.29 -36.37 5.13
CA LYS A 559 -10.76 -37.28 4.07
C LYS A 559 -12.07 -36.78 3.47
N GLU A 560 -13.05 -36.49 4.33
CA GLU A 560 -14.35 -35.98 3.90
C GLU A 560 -14.23 -34.59 3.26
N GLY A 561 -13.42 -33.69 3.83
CA GLY A 561 -13.17 -32.37 3.22
C GLY A 561 -12.54 -32.46 1.82
N ARG A 562 -11.63 -33.41 1.58
CA ARG A 562 -11.07 -33.64 0.23
C ARG A 562 -12.08 -34.24 -0.73
N ALA A 563 -12.92 -35.17 -0.26
CA ALA A 563 -13.97 -35.79 -1.07
C ALA A 563 -15.00 -34.75 -1.52
N GLU A 564 -15.47 -33.92 -0.59
CA GLU A 564 -16.37 -32.79 -0.85
C GLU A 564 -15.74 -31.82 -1.86
N ALA A 565 -14.49 -31.39 -1.62
CA ALA A 565 -13.79 -30.45 -2.49
C ALA A 565 -13.62 -30.99 -3.92
N SER A 566 -13.21 -32.25 -4.05
CA SER A 566 -13.01 -32.90 -5.35
C SER A 566 -14.32 -32.95 -6.14
N MET A 567 -15.41 -33.37 -5.49
CA MET A 567 -16.72 -33.46 -6.11
C MET A 567 -17.18 -32.12 -6.68
N VAL A 568 -17.22 -31.07 -5.83
CA VAL A 568 -17.78 -29.78 -6.24
C VAL A 568 -16.87 -29.01 -7.20
N MET A 569 -15.54 -29.05 -7.00
CA MET A 569 -14.60 -28.33 -7.85
C MET A 569 -14.46 -28.97 -9.23
N PHE A 570 -14.36 -30.30 -9.30
CA PHE A 570 -14.24 -30.98 -10.59
C PHE A 570 -15.54 -30.87 -11.38
N GLY A 571 -16.69 -31.06 -10.73
CA GLY A 571 -17.98 -30.88 -11.42
C GLY A 571 -18.17 -29.47 -12.02
N ALA A 572 -17.81 -28.41 -11.30
CA ALA A 572 -17.87 -27.05 -11.84
C ALA A 572 -16.87 -26.82 -12.98
N LEU A 573 -15.65 -27.36 -12.86
CA LEU A 573 -14.60 -27.19 -13.88
C LEU A 573 -14.88 -27.99 -15.15
N ASP A 574 -15.40 -29.21 -15.03
CA ASP A 574 -15.79 -30.04 -16.17
C ASP A 574 -16.83 -29.32 -17.01
N GLU A 575 -17.88 -28.79 -16.37
CA GLU A 575 -18.90 -27.99 -17.05
C GLU A 575 -18.31 -26.72 -17.70
N LEU A 576 -17.40 -26.02 -17.01
CA LEU A 576 -16.75 -24.82 -17.54
C LEU A 576 -15.91 -25.12 -18.80
N PHE A 577 -15.10 -26.18 -18.76
CA PHE A 577 -14.24 -26.56 -19.89
C PHE A 577 -15.07 -27.08 -21.06
N GLU A 578 -16.14 -27.82 -20.79
CA GLU A 578 -17.11 -28.27 -21.80
C GLU A 578 -17.79 -27.07 -22.50
N LYS A 579 -18.34 -26.12 -21.72
CA LYS A 579 -19.00 -24.91 -22.25
C LYS A 579 -18.07 -24.04 -23.11
N THR A 580 -16.81 -23.91 -22.69
CA THR A 580 -15.88 -22.94 -23.28
C THR A 580 -15.03 -23.53 -24.40
N GLY A 581 -14.96 -24.87 -24.50
CA GLY A 581 -14.08 -25.60 -25.40
C GLY A 581 -12.59 -25.37 -25.14
N ILE A 582 -12.22 -24.84 -23.96
CA ILE A 582 -10.84 -24.55 -23.62
C ILE A 582 -10.22 -25.76 -22.93
N ARG A 583 -9.07 -26.19 -23.42
CA ARG A 583 -8.34 -27.29 -22.79
C ARG A 583 -7.75 -26.81 -21.46
N PRO A 584 -7.77 -27.63 -20.40
CA PRO A 584 -7.16 -27.27 -19.13
C PRO A 584 -5.68 -26.86 -19.24
N LYS A 585 -4.93 -27.44 -20.20
CA LYS A 585 -3.52 -27.08 -20.48
C LYS A 585 -3.33 -25.66 -21.03
N ASP A 586 -4.35 -25.04 -21.61
CA ASP A 586 -4.29 -23.69 -22.15
C ASP A 586 -4.52 -22.62 -21.06
N VAL A 587 -4.97 -23.02 -19.87
CA VAL A 587 -5.14 -22.15 -18.69
C VAL A 587 -3.78 -21.78 -18.12
N GLY A 588 -3.59 -20.49 -17.83
CA GLY A 588 -2.31 -20.00 -17.32
C GLY A 588 -2.30 -19.44 -15.93
N VAL A 589 -3.46 -19.13 -15.39
CA VAL A 589 -3.63 -18.67 -14.03
C VAL A 589 -4.77 -19.47 -13.42
N LEU A 590 -4.55 -20.02 -12.23
CA LEU A 590 -5.59 -20.70 -11.45
C LEU A 590 -5.64 -20.05 -10.07
N VAL A 591 -6.79 -19.48 -9.72
CA VAL A 591 -7.03 -18.91 -8.40
C VAL A 591 -8.16 -19.69 -7.74
N VAL A 592 -7.83 -20.45 -6.72
CA VAL A 592 -8.81 -21.21 -5.93
C VAL A 592 -9.04 -20.48 -4.61
N ASN A 593 -10.28 -20.35 -4.18
CA ASN A 593 -10.63 -19.87 -2.85
C ASN A 593 -11.56 -20.84 -2.12
N CYS A 594 -11.16 -21.16 -0.89
CA CYS A 594 -11.93 -21.88 0.11
C CYS A 594 -11.46 -21.36 1.47
N SER A 595 -12.37 -20.80 2.28
CA SER A 595 -11.94 -20.03 3.44
C SER A 595 -11.41 -20.93 4.54
N ILE A 596 -12.06 -22.07 4.76
CA ILE A 596 -11.92 -22.85 5.99
C ILE A 596 -11.08 -24.11 5.76
N PHE A 597 -11.28 -24.79 4.63
CA PHE A 597 -10.54 -25.99 4.31
C PHE A 597 -9.30 -25.67 3.48
N ASN A 598 -8.14 -25.64 4.14
CA ASN A 598 -6.84 -25.34 3.52
C ASN A 598 -5.86 -26.52 3.71
N PRO A 599 -6.01 -27.62 2.96
CA PRO A 599 -5.16 -28.80 3.09
C PRO A 599 -3.76 -28.60 2.48
N THR A 600 -2.81 -29.46 2.89
CA THR A 600 -1.52 -29.66 2.21
C THR A 600 -1.49 -31.06 1.58
N PRO A 601 -1.23 -31.21 0.26
CA PRO A 601 -1.15 -30.16 -0.76
C PRO A 601 -2.47 -29.40 -0.93
N SER A 602 -2.37 -28.17 -1.46
CA SER A 602 -3.48 -27.22 -1.63
C SER A 602 -4.57 -27.71 -2.60
N LEU A 603 -5.75 -27.10 -2.53
CA LEU A 603 -6.85 -27.38 -3.46
C LEU A 603 -6.51 -26.98 -4.90
N SER A 604 -5.73 -25.90 -5.08
CA SER A 604 -5.18 -25.54 -6.39
C SER A 604 -4.27 -26.63 -6.96
N ALA A 605 -3.40 -27.24 -6.14
CA ALA A 605 -2.54 -28.34 -6.56
C ALA A 605 -3.35 -29.60 -6.89
N MET A 606 -4.43 -29.86 -6.15
CA MET A 606 -5.37 -30.95 -6.44
C MET A 606 -5.99 -30.82 -7.84
N ILE A 607 -6.46 -29.62 -8.21
CA ILE A 607 -7.01 -29.32 -9.54
C ILE A 607 -5.93 -29.48 -10.63
N ILE A 608 -4.74 -28.92 -10.42
CA ILE A 608 -3.63 -29.01 -11.40
C ILE A 608 -3.26 -30.46 -11.66
N ASN A 609 -3.16 -31.28 -10.61
CA ASN A 609 -2.85 -32.68 -10.72
C ASN A 609 -3.96 -33.49 -11.41
N HIS A 610 -5.23 -33.18 -11.12
CA HIS A 610 -6.37 -33.87 -11.73
C HIS A 610 -6.44 -33.63 -13.24
N TYR A 611 -6.41 -32.36 -13.67
CA TYR A 611 -6.54 -31.98 -15.08
C TYR A 611 -5.23 -32.02 -15.89
N LYS A 612 -4.11 -32.40 -15.25
CA LYS A 612 -2.77 -32.40 -15.86
C LYS A 612 -2.47 -31.06 -16.57
N MET A 613 -2.71 -29.97 -15.83
CA MET A 613 -2.45 -28.61 -16.32
C MET A 613 -0.96 -28.39 -16.59
N ARG A 614 -0.63 -27.32 -17.32
CA ARG A 614 0.74 -27.01 -17.73
C ARG A 614 1.67 -26.72 -16.53
N GLY A 615 2.94 -27.09 -16.65
CA GLY A 615 3.93 -26.97 -15.55
C GLY A 615 4.31 -25.54 -15.15
N ASN A 616 4.05 -24.54 -16.00
CA ASN A 616 4.30 -23.12 -15.72
C ASN A 616 3.01 -22.34 -15.39
N ILE A 617 1.99 -23.02 -14.85
CA ILE A 617 0.75 -22.37 -14.41
C ILE A 617 1.01 -21.52 -13.16
N LEU A 618 0.44 -20.31 -13.11
CA LEU A 618 0.46 -19.47 -11.92
C LEU A 618 -0.72 -19.85 -11.03
N SER A 619 -0.47 -20.57 -9.93
CA SER A 619 -1.52 -21.11 -9.06
C SER A 619 -1.55 -20.44 -7.69
N TYR A 620 -2.74 -20.04 -7.24
CA TYR A 620 -2.96 -19.39 -5.95
C TYR A 620 -4.10 -20.08 -5.20
N ASN A 621 -3.92 -20.32 -3.89
CA ASN A 621 -4.95 -20.84 -3.00
C ASN A 621 -5.23 -19.80 -1.91
N LEU A 622 -6.45 -19.30 -1.87
CA LEU A 622 -6.89 -18.19 -1.04
C LEU A 622 -7.76 -18.71 0.12
N GLY A 623 -7.32 -18.51 1.37
CA GLY A 623 -8.04 -18.88 2.59
C GLY A 623 -8.40 -17.69 3.48
N GLY A 624 -9.28 -17.89 4.46
CA GLY A 624 -9.58 -16.91 5.52
C GLY A 624 -10.29 -15.60 5.09
N MET A 625 -10.93 -15.56 3.92
CA MET A 625 -11.56 -14.34 3.38
C MET A 625 -13.10 -14.32 3.42
N GLY A 626 -13.73 -15.46 3.73
CA GLY A 626 -15.17 -15.62 3.85
C GLY A 626 -15.91 -15.47 2.50
N CYS A 627 -17.21 -15.19 2.56
CA CYS A 627 -18.07 -15.17 1.38
C CYS A 627 -17.72 -14.09 0.33
N SER A 628 -16.89 -13.09 0.67
CA SER A 628 -16.39 -12.11 -0.31
C SER A 628 -15.19 -12.58 -1.13
N ALA A 629 -14.66 -13.78 -0.86
CA ALA A 629 -13.45 -14.30 -1.49
C ALA A 629 -13.57 -14.46 -3.00
N GLY A 630 -14.77 -14.68 -3.55
CA GLY A 630 -14.99 -14.80 -4.99
C GLY A 630 -14.61 -13.53 -5.75
N ILE A 631 -15.07 -12.36 -5.28
CA ILE A 631 -14.71 -11.06 -5.88
C ILE A 631 -13.22 -10.77 -5.69
N ILE A 632 -12.65 -11.12 -4.53
CA ILE A 632 -11.21 -10.96 -4.26
C ILE A 632 -10.37 -11.81 -5.21
N ALA A 633 -10.82 -13.03 -5.52
CA ALA A 633 -10.15 -13.93 -6.44
C ALA A 633 -10.23 -13.42 -7.89
N VAL A 634 -11.37 -12.85 -8.31
CA VAL A 634 -11.49 -12.16 -9.60
C VAL A 634 -10.55 -10.95 -9.69
N ASP A 635 -10.45 -10.16 -8.62
CA ASP A 635 -9.55 -9.00 -8.53
C ASP A 635 -8.08 -9.42 -8.68
N LEU A 636 -7.67 -10.49 -7.99
CA LEU A 636 -6.33 -11.06 -8.13
C LEU A 636 -6.09 -11.60 -9.55
N ALA A 637 -7.04 -12.34 -10.11
CA ALA A 637 -6.94 -12.86 -11.47
C ALA A 637 -6.86 -11.73 -12.51
N ARG A 638 -7.60 -10.63 -12.32
CA ARG A 638 -7.50 -9.41 -13.15
C ARG A 638 -6.06 -8.90 -13.14
N ASP A 639 -5.46 -8.68 -11.98
CA ASP A 639 -4.12 -8.10 -11.87
C ASP A 639 -3.03 -9.01 -12.45
N ILE A 640 -3.16 -10.33 -12.27
CA ILE A 640 -2.26 -11.30 -12.89
C ILE A 640 -2.45 -11.31 -14.40
N LEU A 641 -3.68 -11.22 -14.91
CA LEU A 641 -3.93 -11.09 -16.35
C LEU A 641 -3.38 -9.76 -16.90
N GLN A 642 -3.46 -8.64 -16.17
CA GLN A 642 -2.85 -7.38 -16.64
C GLN A 642 -1.34 -7.52 -16.80
N SER A 643 -0.68 -8.22 -15.87
CA SER A 643 0.77 -8.47 -15.92
C SER A 643 1.18 -9.59 -16.90
N ASN A 644 0.27 -10.51 -17.22
CA ASN A 644 0.51 -11.66 -18.11
C ASN A 644 -0.39 -11.60 -19.35
N PRO A 645 -0.03 -10.78 -20.36
CA PRO A 645 -0.82 -10.59 -21.57
C PRO A 645 -1.06 -11.89 -22.34
N GLY A 646 -2.30 -12.13 -22.77
CA GLY A 646 -2.64 -13.24 -23.66
C GLY A 646 -2.86 -14.58 -22.96
N ASN A 647 -3.27 -14.59 -21.69
CA ASN A 647 -3.53 -15.81 -20.92
C ASN A 647 -5.03 -16.00 -20.60
N TYR A 648 -5.37 -17.22 -20.18
CA TYR A 648 -6.64 -17.51 -19.50
C TYR A 648 -6.40 -17.62 -18.00
N ALA A 649 -7.33 -17.09 -17.22
CA ALA A 649 -7.38 -17.29 -15.79
C ALA A 649 -8.67 -18.03 -15.42
N VAL A 650 -8.56 -19.04 -14.57
CA VAL A 650 -9.71 -19.73 -13.98
C VAL A 650 -9.77 -19.38 -12.50
N VAL A 651 -10.93 -18.90 -12.06
CA VAL A 651 -11.23 -18.65 -10.65
C VAL A 651 -12.20 -19.71 -10.17
N VAL A 652 -11.85 -20.45 -9.12
CA VAL A 652 -12.71 -21.46 -8.49
C VAL A 652 -13.04 -21.03 -7.08
N SER A 653 -14.33 -20.92 -6.77
CA SER A 653 -14.88 -20.47 -5.49
C SER A 653 -15.74 -21.57 -4.88
N THR A 654 -15.49 -21.93 -3.63
CA THR A 654 -16.28 -22.94 -2.90
C THR A 654 -16.00 -22.85 -1.40
N GLU A 655 -16.81 -23.51 -0.59
CA GLU A 655 -16.54 -23.75 0.83
C GLU A 655 -16.79 -25.22 1.16
N MET A 656 -16.00 -25.82 2.07
CA MET A 656 -16.24 -27.18 2.53
C MET A 656 -17.13 -27.15 3.76
N VAL A 657 -18.41 -27.45 3.56
CA VAL A 657 -19.43 -27.35 4.60
C VAL A 657 -19.23 -28.44 5.65
N GLY A 658 -18.87 -29.65 5.24
CA GLY A 658 -18.71 -30.79 6.15
C GLY A 658 -17.53 -30.60 7.09
N PHE A 659 -16.41 -30.10 6.56
CA PHE A 659 -15.20 -29.81 7.34
C PHE A 659 -15.40 -28.70 8.38
N ASN A 660 -16.33 -27.77 8.13
CA ASN A 660 -16.67 -26.69 9.04
C ASN A 660 -17.82 -27.01 10.01
N TRP A 661 -18.35 -28.23 9.97
CA TRP A 661 -19.53 -28.57 10.76
C TRP A 661 -19.25 -28.51 12.26
N TYR A 662 -19.85 -27.55 12.95
CA TYR A 662 -19.65 -27.35 14.38
C TYR A 662 -20.50 -28.33 15.19
N GLN A 663 -19.88 -29.02 16.15
CA GLN A 663 -20.52 -30.06 16.97
C GLN A 663 -20.73 -29.66 18.43
N GLY A 664 -20.32 -28.45 18.83
CA GLY A 664 -20.48 -27.95 20.20
C GLY A 664 -21.84 -27.27 20.45
N LYS A 665 -21.94 -26.56 21.58
CA LYS A 665 -23.21 -25.99 22.09
C LYS A 665 -23.31 -24.46 22.00
N GLU A 666 -22.18 -23.81 21.71
CA GLU A 666 -22.12 -22.35 21.63
C GLU A 666 -23.02 -21.81 20.50
N ARG A 667 -24.06 -21.05 20.87
CA ARG A 667 -25.09 -20.58 19.93
C ARG A 667 -24.52 -19.75 18.79
N SER A 668 -23.52 -18.92 19.08
CA SER A 668 -22.86 -18.06 18.09
C SER A 668 -22.09 -18.84 17.01
N MET A 669 -21.75 -20.11 17.28
CA MET A 669 -21.08 -21.04 16.36
C MET A 669 -22.02 -22.06 15.70
N LEU A 670 -23.25 -22.23 16.20
CA LEU A 670 -24.29 -23.05 15.57
C LEU A 670 -24.95 -22.36 14.36
N ILE A 671 -24.90 -21.02 14.30
CA ILE A 671 -25.49 -20.22 13.22
C ILE A 671 -24.97 -20.67 11.83
N PRO A 672 -23.66 -20.82 11.58
CA PRO A 672 -23.11 -21.35 10.32
C PRO A 672 -23.76 -22.66 9.82
N ASN A 673 -23.98 -23.64 10.71
CA ASN A 673 -24.60 -24.93 10.34
C ASN A 673 -26.00 -24.75 9.73
N CYS A 674 -26.71 -23.71 10.14
CA CYS A 674 -28.07 -23.43 9.66
C CYS A 674 -28.07 -22.88 8.23
N PHE A 675 -27.05 -22.11 7.84
CA PHE A 675 -27.04 -21.35 6.59
C PHE A 675 -26.20 -21.96 5.47
N PHE A 676 -25.02 -22.51 5.79
CA PHE A 676 -24.09 -22.95 4.76
C PHE A 676 -24.60 -24.20 4.04
N ARG A 677 -24.46 -24.19 2.71
CA ARG A 677 -24.84 -25.27 1.81
C ARG A 677 -23.75 -25.52 0.80
N MET A 678 -23.76 -26.72 0.21
CA MET A 678 -22.78 -27.10 -0.80
C MET A 678 -22.95 -26.24 -2.06
N GLY A 679 -21.83 -25.79 -2.62
CA GLY A 679 -21.83 -25.14 -3.91
C GLY A 679 -20.43 -24.76 -4.33
N CYS A 680 -20.23 -24.67 -5.64
CA CYS A 680 -18.97 -24.25 -6.22
C CYS A 680 -19.24 -23.48 -7.51
N SER A 681 -18.45 -22.45 -7.76
CA SER A 681 -18.42 -21.77 -9.06
C SER A 681 -17.02 -21.82 -9.66
N ALA A 682 -16.96 -22.00 -10.97
CA ALA A 682 -15.75 -21.93 -11.77
C ALA A 682 -15.95 -20.85 -12.85
N VAL A 683 -15.04 -19.90 -12.92
CA VAL A 683 -15.16 -18.70 -13.76
C VAL A 683 -13.95 -18.58 -14.65
N LEU A 684 -14.16 -18.45 -15.96
CA LEU A 684 -13.10 -18.29 -16.93
C LEU A 684 -12.96 -16.83 -17.39
N LEU A 685 -11.80 -16.25 -17.14
CA LEU A 685 -11.42 -14.90 -17.53
C LEU A 685 -10.35 -14.92 -18.63
N SER A 686 -10.38 -13.90 -19.50
CA SER A 686 -9.40 -13.70 -20.57
C SER A 686 -9.04 -12.22 -20.71
N ASN A 687 -7.79 -11.95 -21.09
CA ASN A 687 -7.33 -10.62 -21.53
C ASN A 687 -6.96 -10.60 -23.02
N ARG A 688 -7.35 -11.63 -23.78
CA ARG A 688 -7.02 -11.77 -25.21
C ARG A 688 -8.03 -10.99 -26.04
N ARG A 689 -7.53 -10.14 -26.95
CA ARG A 689 -8.37 -9.36 -27.86
C ARG A 689 -9.29 -10.24 -28.73
N ARG A 690 -8.80 -11.42 -29.16
CA ARG A 690 -9.59 -12.38 -29.96
C ARG A 690 -10.82 -12.93 -29.24
N ASP A 691 -10.83 -12.91 -27.91
CA ASP A 691 -11.95 -13.42 -27.14
C ASP A 691 -13.10 -12.40 -26.99
N PHE A 692 -12.90 -11.16 -27.44
CA PHE A 692 -13.91 -10.10 -27.39
C PHE A 692 -15.26 -10.52 -27.96
N GLY A 693 -15.27 -11.20 -29.12
CA GLY A 693 -16.50 -11.60 -29.80
C GLY A 693 -17.30 -12.70 -29.09
N ARG A 694 -16.65 -13.52 -28.25
CA ARG A 694 -17.30 -14.61 -27.52
C ARG A 694 -17.54 -14.32 -26.03
N ALA A 695 -16.95 -13.26 -25.50
CA ALA A 695 -17.12 -12.86 -24.11
C ALA A 695 -18.59 -12.60 -23.76
N LYS A 696 -19.06 -13.12 -22.63
CA LYS A 696 -20.38 -12.79 -22.08
C LYS A 696 -20.35 -11.41 -21.43
N TYR A 697 -19.34 -11.15 -20.61
CA TYR A 697 -19.20 -9.90 -19.86
C TYR A 697 -17.80 -9.32 -19.97
N ARG A 698 -17.68 -8.02 -19.72
CA ARG A 698 -16.43 -7.30 -19.52
C ARG A 698 -16.42 -6.73 -18.11
N LEU A 699 -15.31 -6.89 -17.41
CA LEU A 699 -15.10 -6.29 -16.10
C LEU A 699 -14.83 -4.78 -16.26
N GLU A 700 -15.66 -3.93 -15.64
CA GLU A 700 -15.49 -2.47 -15.67
C GLU A 700 -14.75 -2.00 -14.42
N HIS A 701 -15.27 -2.34 -13.24
CA HIS A 701 -14.74 -1.87 -11.96
C HIS A 701 -14.76 -2.98 -10.90
N ILE A 702 -13.76 -2.96 -10.02
CA ILE A 702 -13.79 -3.71 -8.75
C ILE A 702 -13.38 -2.74 -7.66
N VAL A 703 -14.17 -2.71 -6.58
CA VAL A 703 -13.90 -1.89 -5.40
C VAL A 703 -13.85 -2.79 -4.18
N ARG A 704 -12.75 -2.68 -3.43
CA ARG A 704 -12.52 -3.47 -2.22
C ARG A 704 -12.49 -2.59 -0.99
N THR A 705 -13.21 -3.00 0.03
CA THR A 705 -13.20 -2.34 1.34
C THR A 705 -12.78 -3.34 2.40
N HIS A 706 -11.82 -2.93 3.24
CA HIS A 706 -11.29 -3.74 4.32
C HIS A 706 -11.33 -2.96 5.63
N LYS A 707 -12.03 -3.50 6.63
CA LYS A 707 -12.20 -2.86 7.94
C LYS A 707 -11.42 -3.56 9.08
N GLY A 708 -10.62 -4.57 8.79
CA GLY A 708 -9.89 -5.33 9.82
C GLY A 708 -8.76 -4.63 10.58
N ALA A 709 -8.57 -3.33 10.38
CA ALA A 709 -7.78 -2.52 11.31
C ALA A 709 -8.58 -2.15 12.57
N ASP A 710 -9.91 -2.33 12.55
CA ASP A 710 -10.81 -2.14 13.68
C ASP A 710 -11.10 -3.49 14.35
N ASP A 711 -10.91 -3.56 15.68
CA ASP A 711 -11.00 -4.81 16.45
C ASP A 711 -12.40 -5.42 16.41
N ARG A 712 -13.45 -4.58 16.43
CA ARG A 712 -14.85 -5.04 16.36
C ARG A 712 -15.12 -5.70 15.00
N SER A 713 -14.65 -5.07 13.92
CA SER A 713 -14.72 -5.59 12.56
C SER A 713 -13.90 -6.88 12.38
N PHE A 714 -12.71 -6.94 12.98
CA PHE A 714 -11.82 -8.11 12.94
C PHE A 714 -12.43 -9.32 13.64
N ARG A 715 -13.00 -9.13 14.84
CA ARG A 715 -13.64 -10.20 15.63
C ARG A 715 -15.09 -10.51 15.24
N CYS A 716 -15.62 -9.83 14.22
CA CYS A 716 -17.01 -9.98 13.81
C CYS A 716 -17.36 -11.39 13.32
N VAL A 717 -16.48 -11.99 12.52
CA VAL A 717 -16.58 -13.37 12.04
C VAL A 717 -15.21 -13.99 12.26
N TYR A 718 -15.12 -14.87 13.26
CA TYR A 718 -13.85 -15.38 13.75
C TYR A 718 -13.92 -16.89 13.93
N GLN A 719 -12.86 -17.61 13.54
CA GLN A 719 -12.78 -19.04 13.77
C GLN A 719 -12.02 -19.30 15.06
N GLU A 720 -12.64 -20.00 16.00
CA GLU A 720 -12.04 -20.35 17.29
C GLU A 720 -12.51 -21.74 17.75
N GLU A 721 -11.91 -22.21 18.84
CA GLU A 721 -12.32 -23.43 19.53
C GLU A 721 -13.22 -23.05 20.72
N ASP A 722 -14.26 -23.84 20.96
CA ASP A 722 -15.04 -23.73 22.19
C ASP A 722 -14.29 -24.34 23.39
N ASP A 723 -14.91 -24.30 24.57
CA ASP A 723 -14.33 -24.85 25.81
C ASP A 723 -14.08 -26.37 25.73
N GLN A 724 -14.79 -27.07 24.84
CA GLN A 724 -14.65 -28.51 24.59
C GLN A 724 -13.71 -28.81 23.42
N LYS A 725 -13.01 -27.80 22.89
CA LYS A 725 -12.08 -27.89 21.75
C LYS A 725 -12.74 -28.23 20.42
N PHE A 726 -14.06 -28.07 20.31
CA PHE A 726 -14.73 -28.09 19.01
C PHE A 726 -14.45 -26.79 18.26
N LYS A 727 -13.91 -26.93 17.05
CA LYS A 727 -13.64 -25.81 16.16
C LYS A 727 -14.94 -25.34 15.50
N GLY A 728 -15.20 -24.03 15.52
CA GLY A 728 -16.37 -23.42 14.89
C GLY A 728 -16.09 -22.00 14.40
N ILE A 729 -17.01 -21.46 13.60
CA ILE A 729 -17.00 -20.04 13.23
C ILE A 729 -17.96 -19.30 14.15
N LYS A 730 -17.44 -18.42 14.97
CA LYS A 730 -18.24 -17.50 15.78
C LYS A 730 -18.69 -16.31 14.96
N ILE A 731 -20.00 -16.06 15.00
CA ILE A 731 -20.63 -14.89 14.40
C ILE A 731 -21.04 -13.91 15.51
N SER A 732 -20.48 -12.70 15.46
CA SER A 732 -20.84 -11.61 16.38
C SER A 732 -22.25 -11.09 16.10
N LYS A 733 -22.93 -10.63 17.16
CA LYS A 733 -24.24 -9.96 17.07
C LYS A 733 -24.17 -8.62 16.32
N ASP A 734 -22.97 -8.03 16.24
CA ASP A 734 -22.71 -6.75 15.58
C ASP A 734 -22.61 -6.84 14.05
N LEU A 735 -22.77 -8.04 13.48
CA LEU A 735 -22.56 -8.32 12.05
C LEU A 735 -23.29 -7.36 11.12
N ILE A 736 -24.55 -7.04 11.43
CA ILE A 736 -25.40 -6.19 10.59
C ILE A 736 -24.90 -4.75 10.58
N GLU A 737 -24.55 -4.20 11.75
CA GLU A 737 -24.06 -2.83 11.89
C GLU A 737 -22.70 -2.66 11.21
N ILE A 738 -21.75 -3.56 11.49
CA ILE A 738 -20.42 -3.57 10.86
C ILE A 738 -20.55 -3.74 9.34
N GLY A 739 -21.49 -4.60 8.90
CA GLY A 739 -21.83 -4.78 7.50
C GLY A 739 -22.31 -3.49 6.82
N GLY A 740 -23.20 -2.75 7.49
CA GLY A 740 -23.69 -1.44 7.03
C GLY A 740 -22.58 -0.40 6.92
N GLU A 741 -21.68 -0.32 7.90
CA GLU A 741 -20.53 0.60 7.86
C GLU A 741 -19.53 0.27 6.74
N ALA A 742 -19.26 -1.03 6.53
CA ALA A 742 -18.41 -1.50 5.46
C ALA A 742 -19.05 -1.22 4.09
N LEU A 743 -20.36 -1.47 3.95
CA LEU A 743 -21.12 -1.14 2.74
C LEU A 743 -21.05 0.36 2.44
N LYS A 744 -21.31 1.21 3.43
CA LYS A 744 -21.25 2.67 3.28
C LYS A 744 -19.89 3.14 2.75
N THR A 745 -18.81 2.55 3.26
CA THR A 745 -17.44 2.87 2.80
C THR A 745 -17.22 2.39 1.36
N ASN A 746 -17.71 1.18 1.02
CA ASN A 746 -17.59 0.62 -0.32
C ASN A 746 -18.34 1.45 -1.36
N ILE A 747 -19.61 1.78 -1.10
CA ILE A 747 -20.45 2.53 -2.04
C ILE A 747 -19.96 3.98 -2.21
N THR A 748 -19.38 4.59 -1.17
CA THR A 748 -18.75 5.92 -1.28
C THR A 748 -17.57 5.91 -2.25
N THR A 749 -16.85 4.79 -2.34
CA THR A 749 -15.73 4.62 -3.28
C THR A 749 -16.20 4.23 -4.67
N LEU A 750 -17.28 3.43 -4.77
CA LEU A 750 -17.85 2.99 -6.03
C LEU A 750 -18.63 4.11 -6.76
N GLY A 751 -19.35 4.96 -6.02
CA GLY A 751 -20.24 5.99 -6.55
C GLY A 751 -19.63 6.84 -7.68
N PRO A 752 -18.46 7.48 -7.47
CA PRO A 752 -17.81 8.31 -8.50
C PRO A 752 -17.41 7.55 -9.78
N LEU A 753 -17.27 6.23 -9.71
CA LEU A 753 -16.88 5.39 -10.86
C LEU A 753 -18.08 5.00 -11.73
N VAL A 754 -19.29 4.97 -11.18
CA VAL A 754 -20.46 4.34 -11.82
C VAL A 754 -21.68 5.24 -11.98
N LEU A 755 -21.83 6.25 -11.11
CA LEU A 755 -22.99 7.15 -11.11
C LEU A 755 -22.84 8.26 -12.16
N PRO A 756 -23.96 8.74 -12.75
CA PRO A 756 -23.97 9.95 -13.57
C PRO A 756 -23.48 11.19 -12.82
N PHE A 757 -22.88 12.16 -13.52
CA PHE A 757 -22.37 13.40 -12.93
C PHE A 757 -23.42 14.17 -12.11
N SER A 758 -24.70 14.17 -12.53
CA SER A 758 -25.78 14.84 -11.81
C SER A 758 -25.99 14.28 -10.40
N GLU A 759 -25.96 12.96 -10.25
CA GLU A 759 -26.06 12.26 -8.96
C GLU A 759 -24.81 12.47 -8.10
N GLN A 760 -23.63 12.49 -8.72
CA GLN A 760 -22.37 12.77 -8.03
C GLN A 760 -22.39 14.17 -7.40
N LEU A 761 -22.92 15.18 -8.11
CA LEU A 761 -23.05 16.55 -7.60
C LEU A 761 -23.99 16.63 -6.40
N ILE A 762 -25.15 15.96 -6.45
CA ILE A 762 -26.11 15.94 -5.33
C ILE A 762 -25.50 15.25 -4.10
N PHE A 763 -24.86 14.11 -4.30
CA PHE A 763 -24.19 13.38 -3.22
C PHE A 763 -23.05 14.21 -2.60
N PHE A 764 -22.22 14.84 -3.42
CA PHE A 764 -21.12 15.67 -2.95
C PHE A 764 -21.62 16.93 -2.23
N ALA A 765 -22.62 17.62 -2.78
CA ALA A 765 -23.26 18.77 -2.16
C ALA A 765 -23.84 18.42 -0.78
N THR A 766 -24.49 17.26 -0.65
CA THR A 766 -25.03 16.78 0.64
C THR A 766 -23.91 16.43 1.63
N LEU A 767 -22.80 15.85 1.16
CA LEU A 767 -21.65 15.52 2.00
C LEU A 767 -20.95 16.79 2.53
N VAL A 768 -20.78 17.80 1.67
CA VAL A 768 -20.22 19.12 2.03
C VAL A 768 -21.14 19.86 2.98
N TRP A 769 -22.45 19.91 2.68
CA TRP A 769 -23.45 20.53 3.53
C TRP A 769 -23.43 19.95 4.94
N ARG A 770 -23.29 18.63 5.07
CA ARG A 770 -23.20 17.97 6.37
C ARG A 770 -21.89 18.23 7.09
N ASN A 771 -20.76 18.28 6.39
CA ASN A 771 -19.47 18.60 7.01
C ASN A 771 -19.36 20.08 7.43
N TRP A 772 -20.07 21.00 6.78
CA TRP A 772 -20.05 22.43 7.10
C TRP A 772 -21.18 22.88 8.04
N PHE A 773 -22.38 22.34 7.93
CA PHE A 773 -23.56 22.77 8.69
C PHE A 773 -24.06 21.73 9.72
N GLY A 774 -23.52 20.50 9.75
CA GLY A 774 -23.95 19.41 10.63
C GLY A 774 -23.49 19.48 12.09
N GLY A 775 -22.88 20.59 12.52
CA GLY A 775 -22.48 20.82 13.92
C GLY A 775 -23.57 21.46 14.80
N GLY A 776 -24.70 21.87 14.23
CA GLY A 776 -25.79 22.50 14.95
C GLY A 776 -26.77 21.48 15.54
N LYS A 777 -27.06 21.58 16.84
CA LYS A 777 -28.17 20.91 17.52
C LYS A 777 -29.43 21.01 16.64
N SER A 778 -29.95 19.89 16.16
CA SER A 778 -31.25 19.85 15.48
C SER A 778 -32.18 18.92 16.26
N ASP A 779 -33.41 19.38 16.41
CA ASP A 779 -34.46 18.92 17.32
C ASP A 779 -34.75 17.41 17.26
N LYS A 780 -34.97 16.81 18.44
CA LYS A 780 -35.25 15.37 18.63
C LYS A 780 -36.63 14.91 18.13
N ASN A 781 -37.45 15.79 17.54
CA ASN A 781 -38.86 15.48 17.22
C ASN A 781 -39.22 15.51 15.73
N SER A 782 -38.27 15.48 14.79
CA SER A 782 -38.57 15.34 13.35
C SER A 782 -37.95 14.07 12.74
N PRO A 783 -38.74 13.13 12.15
CA PRO A 783 -38.22 11.82 11.72
C PRO A 783 -37.35 11.83 10.45
N SER A 784 -37.13 12.98 9.80
CA SER A 784 -36.58 13.04 8.44
C SER A 784 -35.23 13.74 8.27
N SER A 785 -34.67 14.42 9.28
CA SER A 785 -33.51 15.31 9.05
C SER A 785 -32.10 14.71 9.23
N ASN A 786 -31.95 13.40 9.50
CA ASN A 786 -30.65 12.81 9.87
C ASN A 786 -30.18 11.61 9.03
N LYS A 787 -30.89 11.24 7.96
CA LYS A 787 -30.45 10.13 7.09
C LYS A 787 -29.48 10.64 6.02
N PRO A 788 -28.26 10.07 5.89
CA PRO A 788 -27.35 10.44 4.81
C PRO A 788 -28.01 10.13 3.45
N TYR A 789 -27.90 11.03 2.48
CA TYR A 789 -28.40 10.82 1.13
C TYR A 789 -27.75 9.57 0.51
N ILE A 790 -28.58 8.63 0.08
CA ILE A 790 -28.18 7.38 -0.56
C ILE A 790 -28.34 7.60 -2.07
N PRO A 791 -27.24 7.57 -2.85
CA PRO A 791 -27.34 7.75 -4.29
C PRO A 791 -28.23 6.69 -4.94
N ASN A 792 -28.94 7.06 -5.99
CA ASN A 792 -29.81 6.12 -6.67
C ASN A 792 -29.01 5.19 -7.59
N TYR A 793 -28.52 4.07 -7.03
CA TYR A 793 -27.74 3.08 -7.78
C TYR A 793 -28.52 2.38 -8.91
N LYS A 794 -29.85 2.49 -8.94
CA LYS A 794 -30.68 1.98 -10.06
C LYS A 794 -30.42 2.74 -11.37
N LEU A 795 -29.81 3.93 -11.30
CA LEU A 795 -29.33 4.67 -12.48
C LEU A 795 -27.98 4.15 -13.01
N ALA A 796 -27.19 3.54 -12.12
CA ALA A 796 -25.87 3.00 -12.45
C ALA A 796 -25.90 1.53 -12.86
N PHE A 797 -26.89 0.76 -12.42
CA PHE A 797 -26.97 -0.68 -12.66
C PHE A 797 -28.38 -1.13 -13.00
N GLU A 798 -28.47 -1.95 -14.04
CA GLU A 798 -29.72 -2.58 -14.47
C GLU A 798 -30.00 -3.86 -13.66
N HIS A 799 -28.94 -4.55 -13.20
CA HIS A 799 -29.06 -5.82 -12.47
C HIS A 799 -28.17 -5.86 -11.21
N PHE A 800 -28.66 -6.54 -10.17
CA PHE A 800 -28.03 -6.60 -8.85
C PHE A 800 -27.90 -8.05 -8.36
N CYS A 801 -26.69 -8.45 -7.99
CA CYS A 801 -26.38 -9.74 -7.36
C CYS A 801 -25.78 -9.45 -5.97
N VAL A 802 -26.64 -9.41 -4.95
CA VAL A 802 -26.28 -9.08 -3.58
C VAL A 802 -26.25 -10.35 -2.73
N HIS A 803 -25.03 -10.80 -2.40
CA HIS A 803 -24.87 -11.96 -1.54
C HIS A 803 -25.16 -11.61 -0.08
N ALA A 804 -25.98 -12.44 0.56
CA ALA A 804 -26.17 -12.46 2.00
C ALA A 804 -26.43 -13.88 2.51
N ALA A 805 -26.15 -14.08 3.81
CA ALA A 805 -26.37 -15.37 4.46
C ALA A 805 -27.84 -15.67 4.78
N SER A 806 -28.70 -14.65 4.91
CA SER A 806 -30.09 -14.81 5.36
C SER A 806 -31.05 -13.79 4.76
N LYS A 807 -32.36 -14.09 4.81
CA LYS A 807 -33.46 -13.18 4.40
C LYS A 807 -33.35 -11.83 5.11
N THR A 808 -33.13 -11.83 6.43
CA THR A 808 -33.00 -10.60 7.23
C THR A 808 -31.86 -9.70 6.77
N ILE A 809 -30.72 -10.27 6.38
CA ILE A 809 -29.59 -9.48 5.87
C ILE A 809 -29.93 -8.93 4.47
N LEU A 810 -30.61 -9.71 3.62
CA LEU A 810 -31.09 -9.21 2.32
C LEU A 810 -32.09 -8.05 2.50
N ASP A 811 -33.02 -8.16 3.44
CA ASP A 811 -34.01 -7.11 3.74
C ASP A 811 -33.33 -5.81 4.18
N GLU A 812 -32.33 -5.93 5.05
CA GLU A 812 -31.57 -4.78 5.54
C GLU A 812 -30.71 -4.15 4.43
N LEU A 813 -30.12 -4.95 3.54
CA LEU A 813 -29.39 -4.45 2.37
C LEU A 813 -30.33 -3.78 1.36
N GLN A 814 -31.50 -4.35 1.12
CA GLN A 814 -32.53 -3.76 0.25
C GLN A 814 -32.95 -2.39 0.77
N LYS A 815 -33.19 -2.27 2.08
CA LYS A 815 -33.53 -1.02 2.74
C LYS A 815 -32.40 0.00 2.68
N ASN A 816 -31.15 -0.42 2.93
CA ASN A 816 -29.98 0.47 2.93
C ASN A 816 -29.53 0.91 1.53
N LEU A 817 -29.97 0.24 0.47
CA LEU A 817 -29.68 0.59 -0.92
C LEU A 817 -30.91 1.09 -1.69
N GLU A 818 -32.07 1.17 -1.03
CA GLU A 818 -33.36 1.55 -1.62
C GLU A 818 -33.70 0.77 -2.91
N LEU A 819 -33.43 -0.54 -2.87
CA LEU A 819 -33.66 -1.46 -3.99
C LEU A 819 -35.11 -1.96 -4.01
N SER A 820 -35.62 -2.22 -5.22
CA SER A 820 -36.95 -2.82 -5.38
C SER A 820 -36.91 -4.35 -5.21
N ASP A 821 -38.05 -4.98 -4.96
CA ASP A 821 -38.13 -6.45 -4.86
C ASP A 821 -37.66 -7.15 -6.15
N LYS A 822 -37.92 -6.52 -7.30
CA LYS A 822 -37.43 -6.99 -8.60
C LYS A 822 -35.90 -7.00 -8.68
N ASN A 823 -35.22 -6.05 -8.03
CA ASN A 823 -33.76 -6.03 -7.98
C ASN A 823 -33.21 -7.14 -7.07
N MET A 824 -33.93 -7.45 -5.99
CA MET A 824 -33.53 -8.46 -5.01
C MET A 824 -33.95 -9.89 -5.36
N GLU A 825 -34.79 -10.07 -6.40
CA GLU A 825 -35.34 -11.35 -6.81
C GLU A 825 -34.25 -12.43 -6.98
N ALA A 826 -33.18 -12.13 -7.73
CA ALA A 826 -32.11 -13.10 -8.00
C ALA A 826 -31.43 -13.59 -6.70
N SER A 827 -31.10 -12.66 -5.80
CA SER A 827 -30.46 -12.97 -4.51
C SER A 827 -31.39 -13.76 -3.59
N ARG A 828 -32.67 -13.39 -3.53
CA ARG A 828 -33.69 -14.09 -2.72
C ARG A 828 -33.98 -15.50 -3.23
N MET A 829 -34.15 -15.66 -4.55
CA MET A 829 -34.41 -16.98 -5.13
C MET A 829 -33.19 -17.89 -4.98
N THR A 830 -31.99 -17.35 -5.15
CA THR A 830 -30.75 -18.11 -4.93
C THR A 830 -30.62 -18.60 -3.49
N LEU A 831 -30.87 -17.71 -2.51
CA LEU A 831 -30.89 -18.08 -1.10
C LEU A 831 -31.93 -19.18 -0.81
N HIS A 832 -33.11 -19.08 -1.42
CA HIS A 832 -34.16 -20.09 -1.26
C HIS A 832 -33.75 -21.45 -1.86
N ARG A 833 -33.26 -21.48 -3.10
CA ARG A 833 -32.99 -22.71 -3.85
C ARG A 833 -31.70 -23.41 -3.42
N PHE A 834 -30.65 -22.65 -3.11
CA PHE A 834 -29.31 -23.18 -2.87
C PHE A 834 -28.76 -22.88 -1.48
N GLY A 835 -29.39 -21.97 -0.71
CA GLY A 835 -28.86 -21.50 0.56
C GLY A 835 -27.60 -20.65 0.39
N ASN A 836 -26.80 -20.56 1.45
CA ASN A 836 -25.54 -19.82 1.42
C ASN A 836 -24.39 -20.75 0.98
N THR A 837 -23.99 -20.65 -0.29
CA THR A 837 -22.84 -21.40 -0.85
C THR A 837 -21.52 -20.61 -0.75
N SER A 838 -21.43 -19.74 0.27
CA SER A 838 -20.28 -18.87 0.56
C SER A 838 -19.89 -18.02 -0.65
N SER A 839 -18.60 -18.02 -1.02
CA SER A 839 -18.01 -17.21 -2.09
C SER A 839 -18.55 -17.50 -3.49
N SER A 840 -19.25 -18.62 -3.69
CA SER A 840 -19.84 -18.98 -4.98
C SER A 840 -21.26 -18.39 -5.19
N SER A 841 -21.95 -17.94 -4.14
CA SER A 841 -23.37 -17.54 -4.18
C SER A 841 -23.70 -16.50 -5.26
N ILE A 842 -22.88 -15.44 -5.39
CA ILE A 842 -23.08 -14.36 -6.38
C ILE A 842 -23.07 -14.85 -7.83
N TRP A 843 -22.52 -16.03 -8.10
CA TRP A 843 -22.50 -16.65 -9.42
C TRP A 843 -23.78 -17.44 -9.70
N TYR A 844 -24.40 -18.05 -8.69
CA TYR A 844 -25.74 -18.64 -8.82
C TYR A 844 -26.79 -17.55 -9.07
N GLU A 845 -26.63 -16.38 -8.46
CA GLU A 845 -27.49 -15.21 -8.72
C GLU A 845 -27.37 -14.73 -10.17
N LEU A 846 -26.14 -14.66 -10.70
CA LEU A 846 -25.92 -14.33 -12.10
C LEU A 846 -26.48 -15.43 -13.02
N ALA A 847 -26.30 -16.71 -12.68
CA ALA A 847 -26.86 -17.84 -13.41
C ALA A 847 -28.39 -17.81 -13.49
N TYR A 848 -29.07 -17.36 -12.42
CA TYR A 848 -30.51 -17.15 -12.39
C TYR A 848 -30.94 -16.08 -13.40
N MET A 849 -30.22 -14.97 -13.45
CA MET A 849 -30.50 -13.89 -14.41
C MET A 849 -30.26 -14.32 -15.86
N GLU A 850 -29.22 -15.12 -16.12
CA GLU A 850 -28.98 -15.73 -17.43
C GLU A 850 -30.13 -16.69 -17.81
N ALA A 851 -30.58 -17.53 -16.88
CA ALA A 851 -31.65 -18.51 -17.10
C ALA A 851 -33.02 -17.84 -17.38
N LYS A 852 -33.28 -16.68 -16.78
CA LYS A 852 -34.46 -15.84 -17.06
C LYS A 852 -34.30 -14.93 -18.29
N GLU A 853 -33.15 -14.96 -18.98
CA GLU A 853 -32.83 -14.08 -20.12
C GLU A 853 -32.99 -12.58 -19.81
N LYS A 854 -32.78 -12.18 -18.55
CA LYS A 854 -32.99 -10.79 -18.12
C LYS A 854 -31.89 -9.84 -18.62
N VAL A 855 -30.68 -10.36 -18.85
CA VAL A 855 -29.48 -9.57 -19.15
C VAL A 855 -29.35 -9.30 -20.65
N LYS A 856 -29.51 -8.04 -21.04
CA LYS A 856 -29.36 -7.57 -22.42
C LYS A 856 -27.92 -7.12 -22.69
N ARG A 857 -27.59 -6.91 -23.96
CA ARG A 857 -26.30 -6.36 -24.38
C ARG A 857 -26.18 -4.92 -23.88
N GLY A 858 -25.06 -4.59 -23.23
CA GLY A 858 -24.78 -3.25 -22.71
C GLY A 858 -25.16 -3.05 -21.24
N ASP A 859 -26.05 -3.90 -20.70
CA ASP A 859 -26.48 -3.86 -19.31
C ASP A 859 -25.29 -4.03 -18.35
N ARG A 860 -25.38 -3.38 -17.20
CA ARG A 860 -24.41 -3.44 -16.11
C ARG A 860 -24.99 -4.27 -14.97
N VAL A 861 -24.18 -5.21 -14.49
CA VAL A 861 -24.48 -6.08 -13.36
C VAL A 861 -23.55 -5.72 -12.21
N TRP A 862 -24.11 -5.42 -11.05
CA TRP A 862 -23.35 -5.21 -9.83
C TRP A 862 -23.40 -6.43 -8.92
N GLN A 863 -22.24 -7.04 -8.67
CA GLN A 863 -22.05 -8.07 -7.65
C GLN A 863 -21.52 -7.43 -6.37
N LEU A 864 -22.18 -7.71 -5.25
CA LEU A 864 -21.83 -7.21 -3.92
C LEU A 864 -21.71 -8.38 -2.95
N ALA A 865 -20.58 -8.50 -2.25
CA ALA A 865 -20.35 -9.59 -1.29
C ALA A 865 -19.61 -9.13 -0.03
N PHE A 866 -19.95 -9.77 1.09
CA PHE A 866 -19.40 -9.52 2.42
C PHE A 866 -18.59 -10.71 2.93
N GLY A 867 -17.57 -10.47 3.76
CA GLY A 867 -16.72 -11.53 4.29
C GLY A 867 -16.00 -11.14 5.58
N SER A 868 -15.34 -12.11 6.20
CA SER A 868 -14.59 -11.92 7.45
C SER A 868 -13.46 -10.89 7.26
N GLY A 869 -13.11 -10.15 8.32
CA GLY A 869 -12.12 -9.10 8.25
C GLY A 869 -12.49 -7.83 9.01
N PHE A 870 -13.63 -7.16 8.84
CA PHE A 870 -14.74 -7.35 7.91
C PHE A 870 -14.45 -6.77 6.52
N LYS A 871 -14.92 -7.43 5.46
CA LYS A 871 -14.69 -7.04 4.06
C LYS A 871 -16.01 -6.83 3.35
N CYS A 872 -16.07 -5.80 2.50
CA CYS A 872 -17.18 -5.54 1.58
C CYS A 872 -16.60 -5.23 0.20
N ASN A 873 -16.95 -6.03 -0.79
CA ASN A 873 -16.37 -5.95 -2.12
C ASN A 873 -17.45 -5.88 -3.19
N SER A 874 -17.19 -5.07 -4.21
CA SER A 874 -18.08 -4.82 -5.35
C SER A 874 -17.36 -5.15 -6.65
N ALA A 875 -18.04 -5.86 -7.55
CA ALA A 875 -17.59 -6.07 -8.93
C ALA A 875 -18.69 -5.60 -9.91
N VAL A 876 -18.28 -4.86 -10.93
CA VAL A 876 -19.17 -4.32 -11.96
C VAL A 876 -18.83 -4.95 -13.29
N TRP A 877 -19.82 -5.62 -13.86
CA TRP A 877 -19.74 -6.30 -15.15
C TRP A 877 -20.59 -5.56 -16.17
N ARG A 878 -20.10 -5.41 -17.39
CA ARG A 878 -20.89 -4.97 -18.55
C ARG A 878 -21.13 -6.15 -19.47
N SER A 879 -22.38 -6.40 -19.79
CA SER A 879 -22.78 -7.43 -20.75
C SER A 879 -22.32 -7.06 -22.17
N MET A 880 -21.58 -7.95 -22.81
CA MET A 880 -20.99 -7.72 -24.14
C MET A 880 -21.90 -8.19 -25.28
N ARG A 881 -22.82 -9.10 -24.99
CA ARG A 881 -23.79 -9.69 -25.91
C ARG A 881 -25.12 -9.91 -25.20
N ARG A 882 -26.20 -10.14 -25.93
CA ARG A 882 -27.45 -10.60 -25.31
C ARG A 882 -27.19 -11.98 -24.74
N VAL A 883 -27.41 -12.16 -23.44
CA VAL A 883 -27.22 -13.47 -22.80
C VAL A 883 -28.54 -14.23 -22.93
N THR A 884 -28.53 -15.25 -23.79
CA THR A 884 -29.68 -16.14 -24.01
C THR A 884 -29.67 -17.26 -22.97
N LYS A 885 -30.82 -17.94 -22.84
CA LYS A 885 -30.95 -19.12 -22.00
C LYS A 885 -29.83 -20.12 -22.35
N PRO A 886 -29.05 -20.61 -21.37
CA PRO A 886 -27.96 -21.54 -21.62
C PRO A 886 -28.44 -22.80 -22.33
N SER A 887 -27.66 -23.29 -23.30
CA SER A 887 -28.09 -24.36 -24.22
C SER A 887 -28.01 -25.78 -23.65
N SER A 888 -27.29 -26.03 -22.55
CA SER A 888 -27.11 -27.40 -22.05
C SER A 888 -26.99 -27.55 -20.53
N ARG A 889 -26.21 -26.71 -19.84
CA ARG A 889 -26.01 -26.81 -18.38
C ARG A 889 -26.04 -25.45 -17.69
N ASN A 890 -26.89 -25.32 -16.68
CA ASN A 890 -26.94 -24.23 -15.71
C ASN A 890 -27.79 -24.74 -14.53
N PRO A 891 -27.43 -24.43 -13.28
CA PRO A 891 -28.07 -25.03 -12.09
C PRO A 891 -29.56 -24.69 -11.92
N TRP A 892 -30.10 -23.80 -12.76
CA TRP A 892 -31.49 -23.40 -12.73
C TRP A 892 -32.36 -24.02 -13.83
N LEU A 893 -31.79 -24.60 -14.89
CA LEU A 893 -32.57 -24.92 -16.10
C LEU A 893 -33.74 -25.88 -15.86
N ASP A 894 -33.57 -26.79 -14.91
CA ASP A 894 -34.55 -27.79 -14.48
C ASP A 894 -35.73 -27.19 -13.69
N CYS A 895 -35.48 -26.13 -12.92
CA CYS A 895 -36.44 -25.57 -11.98
C CYS A 895 -36.82 -24.11 -12.25
N ILE A 896 -36.22 -23.44 -13.26
CA ILE A 896 -36.35 -21.99 -13.47
C ILE A 896 -37.80 -21.53 -13.62
N ASP A 897 -38.67 -22.36 -14.18
CA ASP A 897 -40.08 -22.02 -14.42
C ASP A 897 -40.91 -22.03 -13.13
N ALA A 898 -40.44 -22.72 -12.07
CA ALA A 898 -41.04 -22.68 -10.74
C ALA A 898 -40.65 -21.42 -9.93
N TYR A 899 -39.77 -20.57 -10.46
CA TYR A 899 -39.30 -19.35 -9.82
C TYR A 899 -39.83 -18.08 -10.54
N PRO A 900 -40.14 -16.98 -9.83
CA PRO A 900 -39.92 -16.78 -8.40
C PRO A 900 -40.93 -17.52 -7.52
N ALA A 901 -40.43 -18.25 -6.51
CA ALA A 901 -41.27 -18.87 -5.50
C ALA A 901 -41.85 -17.80 -4.56
N SER A 902 -43.09 -17.99 -4.09
CA SER A 902 -43.68 -17.12 -3.08
C SER A 902 -42.95 -17.31 -1.74
N LEU A 903 -42.14 -16.32 -1.37
CA LEU A 903 -41.45 -16.30 -0.09
C LEU A 903 -42.39 -15.78 0.99
N ASN A 904 -43.02 -16.70 1.74
CA ASN A 904 -43.74 -16.31 2.96
C ASN A 904 -42.76 -15.82 4.05
#